data_AF-A0A0D2LDB3-F1
#
_entry.id   AF-A0A0D2LDB3-F1
#
_cell.length_a   1.000
_cell.length_b   1.000
_cell.length_c   1.000
_cell.angle_alpha   90.00
_cell.angle_beta   90.00
_cell.angle_gamma   90.00
#
_symmetry.space_group_name_H-M   'P 1'
#
loop_
_entity.id
_entity.type
_entity.pdbx_description
1 polymer ?
#
loop_
_entity_poly.entity_id
_entity_poly.type
_entity_poly.pdbx_seq_one_letter_code
_entity_poly.pdbx_strand_id
1 'polypeptide(L)'
;MAPQLGWAVVPLLMTALFAVATAARASSEISQSAIITSLYDIEHPEVDGKLTRCESIVQKSKATGAKNMGIVLTIAAQGSEKSVGFYQYQDGMGGYVAVSKDSISRWRKGLEKCFRMAVQSGFTKIHLLPHIDVYEVNKAGKQSNSLWRNIVRFDPLVKHGTAPAAFSYEDMLLTPAVEALKAVLTPAVTVEFALAGEQGLSVFGYPRSWEVLLERTRTALANHGSRKHTYGVSFNWNKVCGCVEPRERDPLIYNRTYTQRLARWRADKTGDKLMGPSVIDVQGAKRLLQKSDFVGISGYAPLLRPLSFEALEISWETAGYEFELFGISLKDLAKAGKKLVFSEHGLGGCYWDFSVAPSLDFMKNHPWLGYWPNPGWTKSTDPWVKPDYKKYRNDFYNTVIRWAQTGGGPQYQIDGIYTWSVGSFDVTNVHPVTTNANGTYSDPAIAAAIRKSNLLINSGALAPRPVYGALKALRRDFKLFSKLADASGVSPVLNATVLRATIFAPTDEAIQALAARFQVTLDQLLSNELLVDRLVAYHIITRANLGSKDLTANKELTPVKGGPIRVAKAAGGGTVLKGVQNSANISGPEVVAANTTIVPIDAVLLPAEVFVTIQDALKFRKVTKPILDLVSRDPVLSKAITNPKTAATVFIPIATAAAPLAAAVAKPGAEVTLAGRKVQLNATTLGTILADHFVGGARILPNAVKDGEKLPTLAKGHSVIVKKVFEAPKVGTIELISDLKGAPPAKVVKFDIIAGASLVNREHICTCYPILTCITASNLQNLG
;
A
#
# COMPACT_ATOMS: atom_id res chain seq x y z
N MET A 1 36.56 20.99 -8.67
CA MET A 1 35.71 19.78 -8.62
C MET A 1 35.58 19.36 -7.16
N ALA A 2 34.44 19.63 -6.52
CA ALA A 2 34.20 19.30 -5.12
C ALA A 2 33.61 17.89 -5.01
N PRO A 3 34.07 17.01 -4.11
CA PRO A 3 33.47 15.70 -3.93
C PRO A 3 32.19 15.86 -3.10
N GLN A 4 31.06 15.51 -3.72
CA GLN A 4 29.74 15.43 -3.06
C GLN A 4 29.76 14.32 -2.01
N LEU A 5 29.77 14.70 -0.73
CA LEU A 5 29.67 13.80 0.42
C LEU A 5 28.18 13.58 0.75
N GLY A 6 27.51 12.68 0.03
CA GLY A 6 26.15 12.26 0.38
C GLY A 6 26.18 11.30 1.59
N TRP A 7 25.92 11.80 2.80
CA TRP A 7 25.89 10.95 4.01
C TRP A 7 24.47 10.49 4.38
N ALA A 8 24.37 9.18 4.57
CA ALA A 8 23.57 8.47 5.57
C ALA A 8 22.03 8.29 5.46
N VAL A 9 21.24 9.09 4.73
CA VAL A 9 19.80 8.80 4.52
C VAL A 9 19.55 8.03 3.21
N VAL A 10 20.29 8.37 2.17
CA VAL A 10 20.20 7.76 0.83
C VAL A 10 20.41 6.23 0.84
N PRO A 11 21.44 5.64 1.49
CA PRO A 11 21.65 4.19 1.42
C PRO A 11 20.60 3.36 2.20
N LEU A 12 19.88 3.95 3.17
CA LEU A 12 18.80 3.25 3.88
C LEU A 12 17.48 3.20 3.08
N LEU A 13 17.29 4.16 2.18
CA LEU A 13 16.10 4.31 1.33
C LEU A 13 16.28 3.73 -0.08
N MET A 14 17.51 3.56 -0.56
CA MET A 14 17.84 3.19 -1.95
C MET A 14 17.78 1.69 -2.29
N THR A 15 17.21 0.83 -1.45
CA THR A 15 16.97 -0.56 -1.87
C THR A 15 15.78 -0.61 -2.86
N ALA A 16 16.14 -0.49 -4.15
CA ALA A 16 15.33 -0.63 -5.37
C ALA A 16 14.39 0.53 -5.74
N LEU A 17 14.90 1.52 -6.49
CA LEU A 17 14.08 2.57 -7.09
C LEU A 17 14.62 2.99 -8.47
N PHE A 18 14.15 2.34 -9.54
CA PHE A 18 14.17 2.91 -10.89
C PHE A 18 12.93 3.79 -11.06
N ALA A 19 13.14 5.07 -11.37
CA ALA A 19 12.06 6.02 -11.61
C ALA A 19 11.35 5.71 -12.93
N VAL A 20 10.14 5.16 -12.85
CA VAL A 20 9.20 5.13 -13.98
C VAL A 20 8.22 6.27 -13.77
N ALA A 21 8.27 7.28 -14.64
CA ALA A 21 7.20 8.26 -14.74
C ALA A 21 5.95 7.51 -15.20
N THR A 22 4.98 7.31 -14.31
CA THR A 22 3.70 6.69 -14.66
C THR A 22 2.82 7.70 -15.38
N ALA A 23 2.36 7.33 -16.58
CA ALA A 23 1.40 8.10 -17.36
C ALA A 23 0.15 8.43 -16.52
N ALA A 24 -0.49 9.56 -16.81
CA ALA A 24 -1.74 9.96 -16.16
C ALA A 24 -2.80 8.87 -16.40
N ARG A 25 -3.38 8.34 -15.32
CA ARG A 25 -4.40 7.29 -15.39
C ARG A 25 -5.78 7.91 -15.43
N ALA A 26 -6.64 7.40 -16.31
CA ALA A 26 -8.03 7.77 -16.36
C ALA A 26 -8.78 7.14 -15.18
N SER A 27 -9.68 7.88 -14.55
CA SER A 27 -10.61 7.33 -13.56
C SER A 27 -11.56 6.34 -14.21
N SER A 28 -12.03 5.36 -13.44
CA SER A 28 -12.87 4.27 -13.93
C SER A 28 -14.16 4.15 -13.13
N GLU A 29 -15.26 3.84 -13.81
CA GLU A 29 -16.57 3.71 -13.16
C GLU A 29 -16.69 2.45 -12.31
N ILE A 30 -17.52 2.53 -11.28
CA ILE A 30 -18.04 1.37 -10.55
C ILE A 30 -19.42 1.05 -11.11
N SER A 31 -19.53 -0.05 -11.84
CA SER A 31 -20.69 -0.41 -12.65
C SER A 31 -21.34 -1.67 -12.10
N GLN A 32 -22.66 -1.69 -12.08
CA GLN A 32 -23.44 -2.81 -11.56
C GLN A 32 -23.62 -3.87 -12.66
N SER A 33 -23.73 -5.12 -12.26
CA SER A 33 -23.90 -6.24 -13.17
C SER A 33 -25.28 -6.87 -13.05
N ALA A 34 -25.98 -7.03 -14.18
CA ALA A 34 -27.13 -7.91 -14.28
C ALA A 34 -26.62 -9.34 -14.44
N ILE A 35 -26.92 -10.20 -13.47
CA ILE A 35 -26.44 -11.59 -13.46
C ILE A 35 -27.58 -12.47 -13.94
N ILE A 36 -27.38 -13.11 -15.08
CA ILE A 36 -28.36 -13.97 -15.74
C ILE A 36 -27.90 -15.41 -15.58
N THR A 37 -28.57 -16.18 -14.73
CA THR A 37 -28.25 -17.61 -14.53
C THR A 37 -29.27 -18.54 -15.15
N SER A 38 -30.44 -18.01 -15.52
CA SER A 38 -31.57 -18.81 -15.95
C SER A 38 -32.43 -18.09 -16.98
N LEU A 39 -33.30 -18.86 -17.66
CA LEU A 39 -34.35 -18.30 -18.50
C LEU A 39 -35.31 -17.42 -17.69
N TYR A 40 -35.49 -17.69 -16.40
CA TYR A 40 -36.32 -16.86 -15.52
C TYR A 40 -35.91 -15.40 -15.56
N ASP A 41 -34.61 -15.12 -15.50
CA ASP A 41 -34.09 -13.76 -15.36
C ASP A 41 -34.38 -12.88 -16.58
N ILE A 42 -34.72 -13.48 -17.73
CA ILE A 42 -34.92 -12.80 -19.02
C ILE A 42 -36.26 -13.10 -19.70
N GLU A 43 -37.07 -13.98 -19.14
CA GLU A 43 -38.41 -14.30 -19.66
C GLU A 43 -39.52 -13.95 -18.69
N HIS A 44 -39.27 -14.09 -17.38
CA HIS A 44 -40.32 -13.94 -16.38
C HIS A 44 -40.37 -12.50 -15.90
N PRO A 45 -41.54 -11.83 -15.98
CA PRO A 45 -41.70 -10.51 -15.40
C PRO A 45 -41.59 -10.60 -13.87
N GLU A 46 -41.00 -9.56 -13.27
CA GLU A 46 -41.01 -9.36 -11.83
C GLU A 46 -42.45 -9.10 -11.32
N VAL A 47 -42.63 -9.01 -10.01
CA VAL A 47 -43.95 -8.86 -9.36
C VAL A 47 -44.77 -7.67 -9.89
N ASP A 48 -44.11 -6.64 -10.42
CA ASP A 48 -44.78 -5.49 -11.05
C ASP A 48 -45.42 -5.79 -12.41
N GLY A 49 -45.18 -6.99 -12.96
CA GLY A 49 -45.73 -7.52 -14.20
C GLY A 49 -45.19 -6.89 -15.48
N LYS A 50 -44.22 -5.96 -15.39
CA LYS A 50 -43.84 -5.11 -16.53
C LYS A 50 -42.49 -5.45 -17.12
N LEU A 51 -41.50 -5.73 -16.28
CA LEU A 51 -40.11 -5.92 -16.68
C LEU A 51 -39.62 -7.29 -16.24
N THR A 52 -38.83 -7.95 -17.08
CA THR A 52 -38.06 -9.12 -16.64
C THR A 52 -37.02 -8.71 -15.59
N ARG A 53 -36.48 -9.69 -14.85
CA ARG A 53 -35.45 -9.40 -13.83
C ARG A 53 -34.28 -8.61 -14.39
N CYS A 54 -33.75 -9.03 -15.54
CA CYS A 54 -32.63 -8.36 -16.20
C CYS A 54 -32.99 -6.92 -16.58
N GLU A 55 -34.16 -6.70 -17.18
CA GLU A 55 -34.65 -5.36 -17.51
C GLU A 55 -34.81 -4.48 -16.26
N SER A 56 -35.33 -5.04 -15.16
CA SER A 56 -35.48 -4.34 -13.88
C SER A 56 -34.13 -3.91 -13.30
N ILE A 57 -33.14 -4.81 -13.29
CA ILE A 57 -31.78 -4.51 -12.83
C ILE A 57 -31.18 -3.40 -13.68
N VAL A 58 -31.22 -3.53 -15.00
CA VAL A 58 -30.68 -2.53 -15.94
C VAL A 58 -31.33 -1.16 -15.72
N GLN A 59 -32.66 -1.12 -15.62
CA GLN A 59 -33.38 0.14 -15.41
C GLN A 59 -32.97 0.78 -14.08
N LYS A 60 -32.90 0.01 -12.99
CA LYS A 60 -32.50 0.51 -11.67
C LYS A 60 -31.04 0.96 -11.63
N SER A 61 -30.15 0.29 -12.36
CA SER A 61 -28.73 0.66 -12.45
C SER A 61 -28.51 2.06 -13.00
N LYS A 62 -29.46 2.65 -13.74
CA LYS A 62 -29.40 4.06 -14.15
C LYS A 62 -29.24 5.02 -12.95
N ALA A 63 -29.82 4.67 -11.79
CA ALA A 63 -29.74 5.48 -10.58
C ALA A 63 -28.32 5.59 -10.01
N THR A 64 -27.41 4.66 -10.36
CA THR A 64 -26.01 4.67 -9.89
C THR A 64 -25.13 5.65 -10.67
N GLY A 65 -25.67 6.32 -11.69
CA GLY A 65 -24.95 7.32 -12.48
C GLY A 65 -23.85 6.75 -13.37
N ALA A 66 -23.69 5.42 -13.44
CA ALA A 66 -22.77 4.75 -14.34
C ALA A 66 -23.23 4.87 -15.81
N LYS A 67 -22.27 4.86 -16.73
CA LYS A 67 -22.48 4.81 -18.18
C LYS A 67 -22.13 3.44 -18.77
N ASN A 68 -21.44 2.60 -18.01
CA ASN A 68 -21.20 1.20 -18.34
C ASN A 68 -22.20 0.30 -17.58
N MET A 69 -22.66 -0.77 -18.24
CA MET A 69 -23.50 -1.81 -17.65
C MET A 69 -22.81 -3.16 -17.78
N GLY A 70 -22.62 -3.86 -16.65
CA GLY A 70 -22.15 -5.25 -16.66
C GLY A 70 -23.31 -6.23 -16.90
N ILE A 71 -23.09 -7.28 -17.69
CA ILE A 71 -24.05 -8.36 -17.87
C ILE A 71 -23.30 -9.69 -17.84
N VAL A 72 -23.60 -10.51 -16.85
CA VAL A 72 -23.02 -11.85 -16.67
C VAL A 72 -24.00 -12.85 -17.26
N LEU A 73 -23.51 -13.69 -18.19
CA LEU A 73 -24.33 -14.68 -18.90
C LEU A 73 -23.89 -16.07 -18.46
N THR A 74 -24.69 -16.77 -17.66
CA THR A 74 -24.34 -18.10 -17.15
C THR A 74 -25.25 -19.16 -17.74
N ILE A 75 -24.66 -20.19 -18.33
CA ILE A 75 -25.36 -21.43 -18.71
C ILE A 75 -24.91 -22.58 -17.83
N ALA A 76 -25.70 -23.65 -17.77
CA ALA A 76 -25.34 -24.85 -17.05
C ALA A 76 -24.81 -25.93 -18.00
N ALA A 77 -24.02 -26.85 -17.47
CA ALA A 77 -23.56 -28.02 -18.18
C ALA A 77 -23.45 -29.22 -17.26
N GLN A 78 -23.88 -30.38 -17.74
CA GLN A 78 -23.53 -31.64 -17.08
C GLN A 78 -22.15 -32.06 -17.58
N GLY A 79 -21.24 -32.42 -16.67
CA GLY A 79 -19.89 -32.82 -17.03
C GLY A 79 -19.08 -33.34 -15.86
N SER A 80 -17.77 -33.29 -16.03
CA SER A 80 -16.76 -33.56 -15.00
C SER A 80 -15.62 -32.55 -15.13
N GLU A 81 -14.60 -32.62 -14.26
CA GLU A 81 -13.38 -31.82 -14.43
C GLU A 81 -12.75 -32.03 -15.83
N LYS A 82 -12.94 -33.22 -16.43
CA LYS A 82 -12.32 -33.65 -17.69
C LYS A 82 -12.99 -33.18 -18.96
N SER A 83 -14.29 -32.92 -18.90
CA SER A 83 -15.09 -32.59 -20.08
C SER A 83 -16.46 -32.07 -19.71
N VAL A 84 -17.02 -31.27 -20.61
CA VAL A 84 -18.46 -31.04 -20.67
C VAL A 84 -19.10 -32.21 -21.42
N GLY A 85 -20.23 -32.72 -20.91
CA GLY A 85 -21.00 -33.80 -21.52
C GLY A 85 -22.12 -33.29 -22.41
N PHE A 86 -22.95 -32.38 -21.89
CA PHE A 86 -23.93 -31.60 -22.65
C PHE A 86 -24.30 -30.32 -21.89
N TYR A 87 -24.77 -29.32 -22.63
CA TYR A 87 -25.15 -28.02 -22.12
C TYR A 87 -26.67 -27.88 -21.94
N GLN A 88 -27.09 -26.95 -21.09
CA GLN A 88 -28.49 -26.68 -20.78
C GLN A 88 -28.68 -25.28 -20.20
N TYR A 89 -29.92 -24.80 -20.18
CA TYR A 89 -30.30 -23.59 -19.44
C TYR A 89 -30.90 -23.98 -18.09
N GLN A 90 -30.83 -23.10 -17.10
CA GLN A 90 -31.62 -23.25 -15.88
C GLN A 90 -33.00 -22.62 -16.09
N ASP A 91 -34.03 -23.16 -15.44
CA ASP A 91 -35.39 -22.60 -15.48
C ASP A 91 -35.63 -21.50 -14.43
N GLY A 92 -34.72 -21.35 -13.45
CA GLY A 92 -34.81 -20.39 -12.35
C GLY A 92 -35.62 -20.87 -11.13
N MET A 93 -36.17 -22.09 -11.18
CA MET A 93 -36.91 -22.76 -10.11
C MET A 93 -36.17 -24.02 -9.59
N GLY A 94 -34.89 -24.16 -9.95
CA GLY A 94 -34.05 -25.30 -9.57
C GLY A 94 -34.07 -26.47 -10.56
N GLY A 95 -34.77 -26.31 -11.69
CA GLY A 95 -34.78 -27.25 -12.80
C GLY A 95 -33.90 -26.81 -13.97
N TYR A 96 -33.83 -27.67 -14.98
CA TYR A 96 -33.04 -27.47 -16.19
C TYR A 96 -33.91 -27.58 -17.44
N VAL A 97 -33.62 -26.74 -18.42
CA VAL A 97 -34.22 -26.75 -19.75
C VAL A 97 -33.20 -27.27 -20.74
N ALA A 98 -33.53 -28.40 -21.37
CA ALA A 98 -32.69 -29.01 -22.38
C ALA A 98 -32.39 -28.04 -23.54
N VAL A 99 -31.18 -28.14 -24.09
CA VAL A 99 -30.79 -27.35 -25.25
C VAL A 99 -31.57 -27.80 -26.50
N SER A 100 -32.15 -26.84 -27.19
CA SER A 100 -32.79 -27.01 -28.48
C SER A 100 -32.73 -25.68 -29.24
N LYS A 101 -33.09 -25.70 -30.52
CA LYS A 101 -33.23 -24.44 -31.29
C LYS A 101 -34.24 -23.48 -30.66
N ASP A 102 -35.30 -24.02 -30.03
CA ASP A 102 -36.30 -23.22 -29.33
C ASP A 102 -35.72 -22.57 -28.06
N SER A 103 -35.08 -23.34 -27.19
CA SER A 103 -34.53 -22.80 -25.94
C SER A 103 -33.38 -21.80 -26.20
N ILE A 104 -32.58 -22.01 -27.25
CA ILE A 104 -31.58 -21.03 -27.71
C ILE A 104 -32.26 -19.75 -28.24
N SER A 105 -33.33 -19.88 -29.02
CA SER A 105 -34.08 -18.72 -29.55
C SER A 105 -34.74 -17.91 -28.43
N ARG A 106 -35.29 -18.59 -27.43
CA ARG A 106 -35.83 -18.03 -26.19
C ARG A 106 -34.78 -17.24 -25.43
N TRP A 107 -33.62 -17.84 -25.17
CA TRP A 107 -32.47 -17.19 -24.55
C TRP A 107 -32.04 -15.93 -25.33
N ARG A 108 -31.83 -16.05 -26.64
CA ARG A 108 -31.49 -14.92 -27.54
C ARG A 108 -32.51 -13.77 -27.42
N LYS A 109 -33.82 -14.07 -27.48
CA LYS A 109 -34.89 -13.07 -27.37
C LYS A 109 -34.89 -12.37 -26.01
N GLY A 110 -34.67 -13.11 -24.93
CA GLY A 110 -34.56 -12.55 -23.59
C GLY A 110 -33.35 -11.63 -23.45
N LEU A 111 -32.18 -12.05 -23.96
CA LEU A 111 -30.99 -11.19 -24.02
C LEU A 111 -31.24 -9.93 -24.83
N GLU A 112 -31.92 -10.03 -25.98
CA GLU A 112 -32.27 -8.88 -26.81
C GLU A 112 -33.09 -7.85 -26.03
N LYS A 113 -34.10 -8.29 -25.25
CA LYS A 113 -34.88 -7.39 -24.38
C LYS A 113 -33.98 -6.69 -23.36
N CYS A 114 -33.13 -7.44 -22.66
CA CYS A 114 -32.26 -6.86 -21.65
C CYS A 114 -31.24 -5.87 -22.25
N PHE A 115 -30.61 -6.22 -23.38
CA PHE A 115 -29.68 -5.31 -24.06
C PHE A 115 -30.40 -4.08 -24.62
N ARG A 116 -31.61 -4.23 -25.15
CA ARG A 116 -32.46 -3.11 -25.58
C ARG A 116 -32.75 -2.17 -24.41
N MET A 117 -33.09 -2.70 -23.25
CA MET A 117 -33.28 -1.92 -22.03
C MET A 117 -32.01 -1.16 -21.64
N ALA A 118 -30.82 -1.76 -21.80
CA ALA A 118 -29.56 -1.09 -21.50
C ALA A 118 -29.31 0.11 -22.44
N VAL A 119 -29.51 -0.10 -23.75
CA VAL A 119 -29.41 0.98 -24.74
C VAL A 119 -30.42 2.10 -24.45
N GLN A 120 -31.69 1.75 -24.21
CA GLN A 120 -32.76 2.72 -23.93
C GLN A 120 -32.58 3.45 -22.59
N SER A 121 -31.93 2.82 -21.61
CA SER A 121 -31.61 3.43 -20.31
C SER A 121 -30.45 4.43 -20.39
N GLY A 122 -29.76 4.51 -21.53
CA GLY A 122 -28.71 5.50 -21.81
C GLY A 122 -27.31 5.05 -21.40
N PHE A 123 -27.08 3.73 -21.24
CA PHE A 123 -25.74 3.18 -21.10
C PHE A 123 -25.00 3.26 -22.44
N THR A 124 -23.74 3.70 -22.40
CA THR A 124 -22.89 3.85 -23.59
C THR A 124 -21.91 2.69 -23.75
N LYS A 125 -21.77 1.83 -22.74
CA LYS A 125 -21.01 0.59 -22.83
C LYS A 125 -21.76 -0.58 -22.20
N ILE A 126 -21.76 -1.73 -22.86
CA ILE A 126 -22.21 -3.01 -22.31
C ILE A 126 -20.98 -3.91 -22.16
N HIS A 127 -20.68 -4.35 -20.94
CA HIS A 127 -19.66 -5.34 -20.64
C HIS A 127 -20.30 -6.71 -20.51
N LEU A 128 -19.87 -7.68 -21.32
CA LEU A 128 -20.37 -9.05 -21.26
C LEU A 128 -19.35 -9.96 -20.60
N LEU A 129 -19.80 -10.74 -19.62
CA LEU A 129 -19.01 -11.76 -18.93
C LEU A 129 -19.70 -13.14 -19.00
N PRO A 130 -19.34 -13.98 -19.97
CA PRO A 130 -19.90 -15.32 -20.12
C PRO A 130 -19.32 -16.34 -19.14
N HIS A 131 -20.19 -17.12 -18.49
CA HIS A 131 -19.89 -18.17 -17.52
C HIS A 131 -20.51 -19.51 -17.93
N ILE A 132 -19.96 -20.57 -17.36
CA ILE A 132 -20.53 -21.92 -17.42
C ILE A 132 -20.53 -22.50 -16.00
N ASP A 133 -21.66 -23.01 -15.53
CA ASP A 133 -21.73 -23.72 -14.26
C ASP A 133 -21.88 -25.21 -14.54
N VAL A 134 -20.81 -25.94 -14.20
CA VAL A 134 -20.70 -27.36 -14.52
C VAL A 134 -21.06 -28.17 -13.30
N TYR A 135 -21.88 -29.20 -13.47
CA TYR A 135 -22.24 -30.11 -12.39
C TYR A 135 -22.03 -31.56 -12.77
N GLU A 136 -21.73 -32.38 -11.77
CA GLU A 136 -21.65 -33.83 -11.87
C GLU A 136 -23.01 -34.46 -11.57
N VAL A 137 -23.23 -35.67 -12.08
CA VAL A 137 -24.36 -36.52 -11.72
C VAL A 137 -23.90 -37.78 -11.00
N ASN A 138 -24.65 -38.22 -10.01
CA ASN A 138 -24.43 -39.49 -9.35
C ASN A 138 -24.84 -40.68 -10.24
N LYS A 139 -24.62 -41.91 -9.76
CA LYS A 139 -25.00 -43.14 -10.46
C LYS A 139 -26.51 -43.25 -10.78
N ALA A 140 -27.35 -42.49 -10.09
CA ALA A 140 -28.80 -42.43 -10.32
C ALA A 140 -29.20 -41.27 -11.27
N GLY A 141 -28.24 -40.59 -11.90
CA GLY A 141 -28.48 -39.49 -12.83
C GLY A 141 -28.91 -38.17 -12.17
N LYS A 142 -28.87 -38.08 -10.84
CA LYS A 142 -29.18 -36.83 -10.11
C LYS A 142 -27.93 -35.99 -9.91
N GLN A 143 -28.06 -34.67 -9.98
CA GLN A 143 -26.98 -33.74 -9.66
C GLN A 143 -26.36 -34.08 -8.30
N SER A 144 -25.03 -34.18 -8.27
CA SER A 144 -24.28 -34.59 -7.08
C SER A 144 -23.33 -33.51 -6.58
N ASN A 145 -22.59 -32.85 -7.46
CA ASN A 145 -21.61 -31.82 -7.10
C ASN A 145 -21.59 -30.70 -8.14
N SER A 146 -21.37 -29.46 -7.70
CA SER A 146 -21.02 -28.35 -8.57
C SER A 146 -19.50 -28.24 -8.72
N LEU A 147 -19.02 -28.12 -9.94
CA LEU A 147 -17.62 -27.92 -10.27
C LEU A 147 -17.33 -26.45 -10.52
N TRP A 148 -16.21 -25.99 -10.00
CA TRP A 148 -15.76 -24.64 -10.28
C TRP A 148 -15.24 -24.55 -11.72
N ARG A 149 -15.87 -23.70 -12.53
CA ARG A 149 -15.60 -23.53 -13.97
C ARG A 149 -14.14 -23.27 -14.35
N ASN A 150 -13.36 -22.69 -13.44
CA ASN A 150 -11.94 -22.40 -13.68
C ASN A 150 -11.09 -23.66 -13.86
N ILE A 151 -11.59 -24.80 -13.38
CA ILE A 151 -10.87 -26.08 -13.37
C ILE A 151 -11.55 -27.13 -14.26
N VAL A 152 -12.48 -26.69 -15.11
CA VAL A 152 -13.13 -27.57 -16.09
C VAL A 152 -12.43 -27.41 -17.42
N ARG A 153 -11.93 -28.51 -17.96
CA ARG A 153 -11.32 -28.55 -19.29
C ARG A 153 -12.39 -28.85 -20.34
N PHE A 154 -12.57 -27.92 -21.27
CA PHE A 154 -13.45 -28.11 -22.43
C PHE A 154 -12.98 -27.24 -23.60
N ASP A 155 -13.20 -27.70 -24.83
CA ASP A 155 -12.99 -26.90 -26.03
C ASP A 155 -14.30 -26.16 -26.36
N PRO A 156 -14.32 -24.82 -26.45
CA PRO A 156 -15.56 -24.08 -26.66
C PRO A 156 -16.18 -24.26 -28.06
N LEU A 157 -15.45 -24.86 -29.01
CA LEU A 157 -15.94 -25.17 -30.37
C LEU A 157 -16.51 -26.58 -30.50
N VAL A 158 -16.22 -27.48 -29.55
CA VAL A 158 -16.70 -28.86 -29.62
C VAL A 158 -18.20 -28.89 -29.32
N LYS A 159 -18.93 -29.59 -30.19
CA LYS A 159 -20.37 -29.79 -30.06
C LYS A 159 -20.66 -31.03 -29.23
N HIS A 160 -21.59 -30.89 -28.30
CA HIS A 160 -22.00 -31.92 -27.36
C HIS A 160 -23.48 -32.25 -27.57
N GLY A 161 -23.83 -33.55 -27.54
CA GLY A 161 -25.17 -34.07 -27.86
C GLY A 161 -25.18 -34.94 -29.13
N THR A 162 -26.36 -35.45 -29.51
CA THR A 162 -26.55 -36.22 -30.74
C THR A 162 -27.10 -35.33 -31.86
N ALA A 163 -26.55 -35.45 -33.07
CA ALA A 163 -27.08 -34.71 -34.22
C ALA A 163 -28.56 -35.06 -34.48
N PRO A 164 -29.42 -34.09 -34.85
CA PRO A 164 -29.11 -32.70 -35.22
C PRO A 164 -29.07 -31.71 -34.03
N ALA A 165 -29.11 -32.19 -32.79
CA ALA A 165 -29.19 -31.40 -31.56
C ALA A 165 -27.84 -31.37 -30.78
N ALA A 166 -26.73 -31.27 -31.50
CA ALA A 166 -25.40 -31.10 -30.91
C ALA A 166 -24.99 -29.62 -30.93
N PHE A 167 -24.61 -29.08 -29.77
CA PHE A 167 -24.30 -27.66 -29.59
C PHE A 167 -22.99 -27.45 -28.85
N SER A 168 -22.25 -26.41 -29.22
CA SER A 168 -21.04 -25.97 -28.53
C SER A 168 -21.31 -24.83 -27.54
N TYR A 169 -20.30 -24.43 -26.78
CA TYR A 169 -20.33 -23.21 -25.97
C TYR A 169 -20.61 -21.96 -26.83
N GLU A 170 -20.01 -21.90 -28.02
CA GLU A 170 -20.27 -20.84 -29.00
C GLU A 170 -21.75 -20.83 -29.44
N ASP A 171 -22.32 -21.99 -29.78
CA ASP A 171 -23.71 -22.09 -30.25
C ASP A 171 -24.71 -21.65 -29.17
N MET A 172 -24.43 -21.97 -27.90
CA MET A 172 -25.39 -21.76 -26.81
C MET A 172 -25.31 -20.42 -26.11
N LEU A 173 -24.11 -19.82 -26.06
CA LEU A 173 -23.87 -18.65 -25.24
C LEU A 173 -23.40 -17.45 -26.07
N LEU A 174 -22.34 -17.62 -26.86
CA LEU A 174 -21.72 -16.49 -27.55
C LEU A 174 -22.54 -16.05 -28.77
N THR A 175 -22.96 -16.98 -29.62
CA THR A 175 -23.74 -16.68 -30.83
C THR A 175 -25.07 -15.99 -30.49
N PRO A 176 -25.90 -16.49 -29.56
CA PRO A 176 -27.14 -15.83 -29.17
C PRO A 176 -26.91 -14.43 -28.59
N ALA A 177 -25.84 -14.23 -27.82
CA ALA A 177 -25.50 -12.92 -27.28
C ALA A 177 -25.09 -11.92 -28.38
N VAL A 178 -24.27 -12.36 -29.34
CA VAL A 178 -23.88 -11.56 -30.51
C VAL A 178 -25.10 -11.19 -31.36
N GLU A 179 -26.00 -12.13 -31.63
CA GLU A 179 -27.23 -11.88 -32.40
C GLU A 179 -28.17 -10.91 -31.67
N ALA A 180 -28.35 -11.08 -30.36
CA ALA A 180 -29.12 -10.16 -29.53
C ALA A 180 -28.53 -8.74 -29.55
N LEU A 181 -27.19 -8.60 -29.45
CA LEU A 181 -26.51 -7.31 -29.55
C LEU A 181 -26.73 -6.65 -30.92
N LYS A 182 -26.57 -7.39 -32.01
CA LYS A 182 -26.78 -6.89 -33.39
C LYS A 182 -28.16 -6.25 -33.57
N ALA A 183 -29.18 -6.79 -32.91
CA ALA A 183 -30.56 -6.31 -33.00
C ALA A 183 -30.84 -5.01 -32.23
N VAL A 184 -29.92 -4.56 -31.36
CA VAL A 184 -30.17 -3.42 -30.45
C VAL A 184 -29.11 -2.33 -30.48
N LEU A 185 -27.89 -2.64 -30.92
CA LEU A 185 -26.76 -1.71 -30.83
C LEU A 185 -26.97 -0.49 -31.73
N THR A 186 -26.64 0.67 -31.19
CA THR A 186 -26.59 1.94 -31.92
C THR A 186 -25.14 2.42 -32.03
N PRO A 187 -24.80 3.36 -32.94
CA PRO A 187 -23.44 3.89 -33.07
C PRO A 187 -22.85 4.50 -31.79
N ALA A 188 -23.72 4.90 -30.84
CA ALA A 188 -23.33 5.48 -29.56
C ALA A 188 -22.92 4.43 -28.50
N VAL A 189 -23.23 3.15 -28.71
CA VAL A 189 -23.01 2.10 -27.71
C VAL A 189 -21.85 1.21 -28.13
N THR A 190 -20.88 1.04 -27.22
CA THR A 190 -19.76 0.10 -27.36
C THR A 190 -20.01 -1.19 -26.59
N VAL A 191 -19.47 -2.31 -27.06
CA VAL A 191 -19.45 -3.58 -26.34
C VAL A 191 -18.02 -3.87 -25.89
N GLU A 192 -17.86 -4.25 -24.62
CA GLU A 192 -16.65 -4.83 -24.05
C GLU A 192 -16.92 -6.31 -23.77
N PHE A 193 -16.59 -7.17 -24.74
CA PHE A 193 -17.02 -8.56 -24.79
C PHE A 193 -15.90 -9.48 -24.26
N ALA A 194 -16.06 -10.04 -23.05
CA ALA A 194 -15.22 -11.14 -22.61
C ALA A 194 -15.73 -12.44 -23.23
N LEU A 195 -14.86 -13.29 -23.76
CA LEU A 195 -15.27 -14.60 -24.30
C LEU A 195 -15.51 -15.63 -23.21
N ALA A 196 -14.86 -15.45 -22.07
CA ALA A 196 -14.80 -16.39 -20.97
C ALA A 196 -14.59 -15.64 -19.65
N GLY A 197 -15.30 -16.06 -18.61
CA GLY A 197 -15.15 -15.59 -17.22
C GLY A 197 -14.75 -16.73 -16.30
N GLU A 198 -13.54 -16.63 -15.72
CA GLU A 198 -12.98 -17.60 -14.79
C GLU A 198 -12.89 -19.03 -15.36
N GLN A 199 -12.57 -19.21 -16.65
CA GLN A 199 -12.46 -20.52 -17.31
C GLN A 199 -11.00 -20.87 -17.66
N GLY A 200 -10.07 -20.61 -16.73
CA GLY A 200 -8.62 -20.68 -16.96
C GLY A 200 -8.15 -21.99 -17.61
N LEU A 201 -8.62 -23.15 -17.13
CA LEU A 201 -8.19 -24.44 -17.66
C LEU A 201 -8.63 -24.67 -19.11
N SER A 202 -9.81 -24.20 -19.50
CA SER A 202 -10.25 -24.22 -20.89
C SER A 202 -9.43 -23.26 -21.74
N VAL A 203 -9.18 -22.03 -21.26
CA VAL A 203 -8.43 -21.01 -22.00
C VAL A 203 -6.99 -21.45 -22.26
N PHE A 204 -6.32 -22.02 -21.27
CA PHE A 204 -4.95 -22.52 -21.39
C PHE A 204 -4.86 -23.88 -22.09
N GLY A 205 -5.93 -24.70 -22.03
CA GLY A 205 -5.99 -26.00 -22.70
C GLY A 205 -6.36 -25.93 -24.19
N TYR A 206 -7.14 -24.92 -24.60
CA TYR A 206 -7.63 -24.75 -25.97
C TYR A 206 -7.52 -23.30 -26.48
N PRO A 207 -6.38 -22.60 -26.29
CA PRO A 207 -6.28 -21.17 -26.63
C PRO A 207 -6.53 -20.87 -28.11
N ARG A 208 -6.27 -21.83 -29.01
CA ARG A 208 -6.56 -21.70 -30.45
C ARG A 208 -8.05 -21.60 -30.74
N SER A 209 -8.88 -22.40 -30.05
CA SER A 209 -10.34 -22.34 -30.20
C SER A 209 -10.88 -21.01 -29.68
N TRP A 210 -10.34 -20.52 -28.56
CA TRP A 210 -10.67 -19.19 -28.04
C TRP A 210 -10.21 -18.05 -28.96
N GLU A 211 -9.05 -18.19 -29.61
CA GLU A 211 -8.58 -17.24 -30.63
C GLU A 211 -9.54 -17.17 -31.82
N VAL A 212 -10.04 -18.33 -32.29
CA VAL A 212 -11.06 -18.38 -33.35
C VAL A 212 -12.33 -17.66 -32.92
N LEU A 213 -12.79 -17.87 -31.68
CA LEU A 213 -13.98 -17.20 -31.14
C LEU A 213 -13.78 -15.68 -30.99
N LEU A 214 -12.58 -15.23 -30.62
CA LEU A 214 -12.23 -13.81 -30.57
C LEU A 214 -12.43 -13.15 -31.94
N GLU A 215 -11.84 -13.74 -32.98
CA GLU A 215 -11.91 -13.19 -34.34
C GLU A 215 -13.32 -13.27 -34.92
N ARG A 216 -14.05 -14.36 -34.68
CA ARG A 216 -15.45 -14.51 -35.10
C ARG A 216 -16.35 -13.49 -34.42
N THR A 217 -16.21 -13.29 -33.11
CA THR A 217 -17.00 -12.31 -32.34
C THR A 217 -16.69 -10.88 -32.80
N ARG A 218 -15.40 -10.57 -33.00
CA ARG A 218 -14.94 -9.28 -33.55
C ARG A 218 -15.52 -9.03 -34.94
N THR A 219 -15.40 -10.00 -35.84
CA THR A 219 -15.92 -9.92 -37.21
C THR A 219 -17.44 -9.76 -37.22
N ALA A 220 -18.15 -10.54 -36.40
CA ALA A 220 -19.60 -10.50 -36.34
C ALA A 220 -20.14 -9.14 -35.92
N LEU A 221 -19.45 -8.43 -35.02
CA LEU A 221 -19.89 -7.11 -34.53
C LEU A 221 -19.23 -5.92 -35.25
N ALA A 222 -18.27 -6.14 -36.15
CA ALA A 222 -17.48 -5.06 -36.77
C ALA A 222 -18.31 -3.96 -37.46
N ASN A 223 -19.45 -4.32 -38.03
CA ASN A 223 -20.35 -3.42 -38.77
C ASN A 223 -21.63 -3.06 -38.00
N HIS A 224 -21.70 -3.35 -36.70
CA HIS A 224 -22.85 -3.07 -35.86
C HIS A 224 -22.46 -2.12 -34.73
N GLY A 225 -23.34 -1.18 -34.39
CA GLY A 225 -23.09 -0.25 -33.31
C GLY A 225 -21.85 0.63 -33.52
N SER A 226 -21.10 0.85 -32.44
CA SER A 226 -19.85 1.62 -32.46
C SER A 226 -18.68 0.81 -33.04
N ARG A 227 -17.82 1.45 -33.84
CA ARG A 227 -16.57 0.84 -34.33
C ARG A 227 -15.50 0.60 -33.24
N LYS A 228 -15.78 0.96 -31.99
CA LYS A 228 -14.83 0.92 -30.85
C LYS A 228 -15.11 -0.22 -29.88
N HIS A 229 -15.74 -1.29 -30.33
CA HIS A 229 -15.90 -2.51 -29.53
C HIS A 229 -14.55 -3.11 -29.13
N THR A 230 -14.48 -3.72 -27.95
CA THR A 230 -13.27 -4.34 -27.41
C THR A 230 -13.54 -5.77 -26.97
N TYR A 231 -12.58 -6.66 -27.16
CA TYR A 231 -12.76 -8.10 -26.96
C TYR A 231 -11.64 -8.66 -26.08
N GLY A 232 -11.96 -9.61 -25.20
CA GLY A 232 -10.97 -10.10 -24.24
C GLY A 232 -11.35 -11.39 -23.56
N VAL A 233 -10.58 -11.73 -22.53
CA VAL A 233 -10.79 -12.93 -21.70
C VAL A 233 -10.61 -12.53 -20.24
N SER A 234 -11.45 -13.09 -19.37
CA SER A 234 -11.46 -12.81 -17.94
C SER A 234 -11.11 -14.05 -17.13
N PHE A 235 -10.26 -13.88 -16.11
CA PHE A 235 -9.74 -14.97 -15.28
C PHE A 235 -10.16 -14.81 -13.83
N ASN A 236 -10.02 -15.88 -13.06
CA ASN A 236 -10.06 -15.73 -11.61
C ASN A 236 -8.76 -15.03 -11.13
N TRP A 237 -8.85 -14.26 -10.04
CA TRP A 237 -7.72 -13.51 -9.48
C TRP A 237 -6.52 -14.36 -9.04
N ASN A 238 -6.73 -15.65 -8.77
CA ASN A 238 -5.70 -16.67 -8.58
C ASN A 238 -6.04 -17.93 -9.39
N LYS A 239 -5.13 -18.88 -9.49
CA LYS A 239 -5.29 -20.07 -10.36
C LYS A 239 -5.59 -19.64 -11.80
N VAL A 240 -4.85 -18.68 -12.36
CA VAL A 240 -5.15 -18.06 -13.67
C VAL A 240 -5.21 -19.09 -14.80
N CYS A 241 -4.40 -20.16 -14.76
CA CYS A 241 -4.47 -21.25 -15.73
C CYS A 241 -5.47 -22.35 -15.35
N GLY A 242 -5.98 -22.39 -14.12
CA GLY A 242 -6.79 -23.50 -13.61
C GLY A 242 -6.08 -24.86 -13.52
N CYS A 243 -4.78 -24.92 -13.80
CA CYS A 243 -4.01 -26.14 -14.07
C CYS A 243 -3.05 -26.56 -12.94
N VAL A 244 -2.65 -25.63 -12.06
CA VAL A 244 -1.67 -25.89 -10.98
C VAL A 244 -2.40 -26.20 -9.68
N GLU A 245 -2.39 -27.48 -9.29
CA GLU A 245 -3.01 -28.05 -8.08
C GLU A 245 -4.36 -27.39 -7.70
N PRO A 246 -5.36 -27.45 -8.62
CA PRO A 246 -6.57 -26.64 -8.55
C PRO A 246 -7.51 -26.95 -7.36
N ARG A 247 -7.33 -28.11 -6.71
CA ARG A 247 -8.20 -28.58 -5.63
C ARG A 247 -7.98 -27.86 -4.30
N GLU A 248 -6.85 -27.18 -4.13
CA GLU A 248 -6.62 -26.34 -2.95
C GLU A 248 -7.59 -25.15 -2.96
N ARG A 249 -8.56 -25.17 -2.05
CA ARG A 249 -9.60 -24.14 -1.93
C ARG A 249 -9.22 -23.01 -0.98
N ASP A 250 -8.26 -23.20 -0.09
CA ASP A 250 -7.77 -22.13 0.77
C ASP A 250 -6.86 -21.19 -0.05
N PRO A 251 -7.26 -19.92 -0.27
CA PRO A 251 -6.47 -19.00 -1.07
C PRO A 251 -5.12 -18.64 -0.42
N LEU A 252 -5.02 -18.65 0.91
CA LEU A 252 -3.78 -18.33 1.62
C LEU A 252 -2.78 -19.48 1.51
N ILE A 253 -3.25 -20.72 1.71
CA ILE A 253 -2.40 -21.92 1.55
C ILE A 253 -1.94 -22.00 0.10
N TYR A 254 -2.85 -21.83 -0.86
CA TYR A 254 -2.53 -21.85 -2.28
C TYR A 254 -1.45 -20.83 -2.64
N ASN A 255 -1.69 -19.55 -2.34
CA ASN A 255 -0.81 -18.46 -2.76
C ASN A 255 0.58 -18.58 -2.10
N ARG A 256 0.68 -18.99 -0.84
CA ARG A 256 1.97 -19.16 -0.13
C ARG A 256 2.82 -20.30 -0.67
N THR A 257 2.20 -21.30 -1.29
CA THR A 257 2.88 -22.51 -1.77
C THR A 257 2.94 -22.60 -3.30
N TYR A 258 2.40 -21.61 -4.03
CA TYR A 258 2.22 -21.67 -5.47
C TYR A 258 3.48 -22.04 -6.25
N THR A 259 4.65 -21.45 -5.94
CA THR A 259 5.90 -21.75 -6.66
C THR A 259 6.32 -23.22 -6.52
N GLN A 260 6.11 -23.81 -5.35
CA GLN A 260 6.39 -25.23 -5.11
C GLN A 260 5.39 -26.11 -5.87
N ARG A 261 4.10 -25.74 -5.86
CA ARG A 261 3.04 -26.42 -6.62
C ARG A 261 3.33 -26.38 -8.12
N LEU A 262 3.72 -25.22 -8.65
CA LEU A 262 4.08 -25.03 -10.04
C LEU A 262 5.32 -25.84 -10.42
N ALA A 263 6.34 -25.91 -9.55
CA ALA A 263 7.53 -26.71 -9.79
C ALA A 263 7.19 -28.21 -9.89
N ARG A 264 6.33 -28.71 -8.99
CA ARG A 264 5.82 -30.09 -9.07
C ARG A 264 5.02 -30.33 -10.34
N TRP A 265 4.12 -29.42 -10.68
CA TRP A 265 3.32 -29.48 -11.89
C TRP A 265 4.20 -29.53 -13.15
N ARG A 266 5.24 -28.68 -13.25
CA ARG A 266 6.20 -28.70 -14.38
C ARG A 266 7.01 -29.98 -14.47
N ALA A 267 7.33 -30.57 -13.32
CA ALA A 267 8.07 -31.82 -13.23
C ALA A 267 7.19 -33.05 -13.47
N ASP A 268 5.87 -32.88 -13.60
CA ASP A 268 4.94 -33.98 -13.82
C ASP A 268 5.18 -34.62 -15.21
N LYS A 269 5.65 -35.87 -15.18
CA LYS A 269 5.87 -36.74 -16.34
C LYS A 269 4.85 -37.87 -16.44
N THR A 270 3.81 -37.87 -15.60
CA THR A 270 2.79 -38.92 -15.57
C THR A 270 1.94 -38.98 -16.85
N GLY A 271 2.01 -37.94 -17.68
CA GLY A 271 1.21 -37.82 -18.89
C GLY A 271 -0.24 -37.45 -18.59
N ASP A 272 -0.50 -36.73 -17.49
CA ASP A 272 -1.84 -36.24 -17.15
C ASP A 272 -2.45 -35.48 -18.35
N LYS A 273 -3.44 -36.13 -18.96
CA LYS A 273 -4.13 -35.61 -20.14
C LYS A 273 -5.19 -34.57 -19.79
N LEU A 274 -5.44 -34.31 -18.50
CA LEU A 274 -6.40 -33.31 -18.05
C LEU A 274 -5.74 -31.96 -17.82
N MET A 275 -4.83 -31.85 -16.87
CA MET A 275 -4.27 -30.57 -16.44
C MET A 275 -2.75 -30.55 -16.43
N GLY A 276 -2.08 -31.62 -16.84
CA GLY A 276 -0.63 -31.72 -16.90
C GLY A 276 0.02 -30.80 -17.94
N PRO A 277 1.34 -30.53 -17.84
CA PRO A 277 2.04 -29.60 -18.73
C PRO A 277 1.93 -29.94 -20.22
N SER A 278 1.76 -31.23 -20.57
CA SER A 278 1.70 -31.69 -21.96
C SER A 278 0.43 -31.26 -22.71
N VAL A 279 -0.63 -30.87 -21.99
CA VAL A 279 -1.93 -30.49 -22.56
C VAL A 279 -2.26 -29.00 -22.39
N ILE A 280 -1.34 -28.22 -21.85
CA ILE A 280 -1.47 -26.78 -21.62
C ILE A 280 -0.62 -26.01 -22.63
N ASP A 281 -1.26 -25.21 -23.48
CA ASP A 281 -0.59 -24.38 -24.49
C ASP A 281 -0.37 -22.95 -23.97
N VAL A 282 0.71 -22.76 -23.22
CA VAL A 282 1.09 -21.45 -22.66
C VAL A 282 1.37 -20.42 -23.77
N GLN A 283 1.96 -20.83 -24.89
CA GLN A 283 2.27 -19.90 -25.99
C GLN A 283 1.00 -19.46 -26.71
N GLY A 284 0.04 -20.36 -26.89
CA GLY A 284 -1.29 -20.02 -27.39
C GLY A 284 -2.02 -19.06 -26.46
N ALA A 285 -2.03 -19.31 -25.15
CA ALA A 285 -2.64 -18.40 -24.18
C ALA A 285 -2.00 -17.00 -24.24
N LYS A 286 -0.66 -16.94 -24.35
CA LYS A 286 0.06 -15.67 -24.55
C LYS A 286 -0.37 -14.94 -25.83
N ARG A 287 -0.46 -15.65 -26.97
CA ARG A 287 -0.93 -15.06 -28.24
C ARG A 287 -2.36 -14.55 -28.14
N LEU A 288 -3.25 -15.31 -27.51
CA LEU A 288 -4.64 -14.91 -27.27
C LEU A 288 -4.71 -13.59 -26.50
N LEU A 289 -3.98 -13.48 -25.37
CA LEU A 289 -3.94 -12.25 -24.57
C LEU A 289 -3.32 -11.06 -25.31
N GLN A 290 -2.36 -11.30 -26.20
CA GLN A 290 -1.80 -10.25 -27.07
C GLN A 290 -2.83 -9.73 -28.11
N LYS A 291 -3.72 -10.61 -28.58
CA LYS A 291 -4.80 -10.27 -29.52
C LYS A 291 -6.03 -9.66 -28.84
N SER A 292 -6.26 -9.96 -27.56
CA SER A 292 -7.29 -9.31 -26.75
C SER A 292 -7.05 -7.81 -26.65
N ASP A 293 -8.09 -7.01 -26.52
CA ASP A 293 -8.03 -5.56 -26.25
C ASP A 293 -8.00 -5.27 -24.74
N PHE A 294 -8.46 -6.22 -23.94
CA PHE A 294 -8.47 -6.13 -22.49
C PHE A 294 -8.26 -7.50 -21.82
N VAL A 295 -7.85 -7.47 -20.56
CA VAL A 295 -7.80 -8.64 -19.67
C VAL A 295 -8.67 -8.35 -18.46
N GLY A 296 -9.60 -9.26 -18.16
CA GLY A 296 -10.39 -9.21 -16.95
C GLY A 296 -9.82 -10.11 -15.86
N ILE A 297 -9.95 -9.69 -14.60
CA ILE A 297 -9.84 -10.62 -13.47
C ILE A 297 -11.01 -10.42 -12.49
N SER A 298 -11.38 -11.46 -11.76
CA SER A 298 -12.21 -11.27 -10.56
C SER A 298 -11.43 -10.53 -9.46
N GLY A 299 -12.14 -9.90 -8.53
CA GLY A 299 -11.57 -9.03 -7.52
C GLY A 299 -11.82 -9.54 -6.11
N TYR A 300 -11.42 -10.78 -5.84
CA TYR A 300 -11.79 -11.52 -4.62
C TYR A 300 -10.61 -12.02 -3.79
N ALA A 301 -9.45 -11.38 -3.91
CA ALA A 301 -8.32 -11.69 -3.05
C ALA A 301 -8.60 -11.44 -1.55
N PRO A 302 -8.00 -12.21 -0.63
CA PRO A 302 -8.08 -11.97 0.81
C PRO A 302 -7.67 -10.55 1.22
N LEU A 303 -8.52 -9.87 1.97
CA LEU A 303 -8.37 -8.47 2.40
C LEU A 303 -7.81 -8.37 3.83
N LEU A 304 -6.67 -9.05 4.07
CA LEU A 304 -6.03 -9.17 5.39
C LEU A 304 -5.21 -7.95 5.81
N ARG A 305 -4.80 -7.10 4.86
CA ARG A 305 -4.13 -5.83 5.15
C ARG A 305 -5.18 -4.81 5.62
N PRO A 306 -4.78 -3.76 6.38
CA PRO A 306 -5.64 -2.59 6.53
C PRO A 306 -6.17 -2.16 5.16
N LEU A 307 -7.45 -1.81 5.07
CA LEU A 307 -8.07 -1.44 3.80
C LEU A 307 -7.35 -0.23 3.20
N SER A 308 -6.61 -0.48 2.12
CA SER A 308 -5.78 0.49 1.40
C SER A 308 -5.80 0.16 -0.10
N PHE A 309 -5.18 1.00 -0.93
CA PHE A 309 -5.06 0.70 -2.36
C PHE A 309 -4.27 -0.59 -2.60
N GLU A 310 -3.22 -0.84 -1.82
CA GLU A 310 -2.41 -2.06 -1.89
C GLU A 310 -3.20 -3.30 -1.46
N ALA A 311 -4.26 -3.15 -0.65
CA ALA A 311 -5.14 -4.27 -0.32
C ALA A 311 -6.04 -4.65 -1.52
N LEU A 312 -6.50 -3.65 -2.29
CA LEU A 312 -7.31 -3.88 -3.49
C LEU A 312 -6.46 -4.38 -4.68
N GLU A 313 -5.16 -4.08 -4.70
CA GLU A 313 -4.23 -4.59 -5.71
C GLU A 313 -3.91 -6.09 -5.59
N ILE A 314 -4.16 -6.73 -4.44
CA ILE A 314 -3.72 -8.13 -4.19
C ILE A 314 -4.24 -9.08 -5.28
N SER A 315 -5.45 -8.86 -5.79
CA SER A 315 -6.00 -9.64 -6.91
C SER A 315 -5.12 -9.54 -8.16
N TRP A 316 -4.69 -8.33 -8.54
CA TRP A 316 -3.81 -8.11 -9.69
C TRP A 316 -2.37 -8.52 -9.42
N GLU A 317 -1.86 -8.33 -8.19
CA GLU A 317 -0.54 -8.81 -7.79
C GLU A 317 -0.45 -10.33 -7.92
N THR A 318 -1.49 -11.04 -7.45
CA THR A 318 -1.55 -12.51 -7.48
C THR A 318 -1.67 -13.01 -8.92
N ALA A 319 -2.66 -12.51 -9.67
CA ALA A 319 -2.83 -12.90 -11.07
C ALA A 319 -1.56 -12.58 -11.88
N GLY A 320 -1.01 -11.37 -11.72
CA GLY A 320 0.22 -10.95 -12.37
C GLY A 320 1.41 -11.84 -12.03
N TYR A 321 1.59 -12.22 -10.77
CA TYR A 321 2.63 -13.14 -10.34
C TYR A 321 2.50 -14.53 -11.00
N GLU A 322 1.29 -15.08 -11.05
CA GLU A 322 1.04 -16.37 -11.68
C GLU A 322 1.27 -16.32 -13.20
N PHE A 323 0.76 -15.29 -13.89
CA PHE A 323 0.99 -15.07 -15.31
C PHE A 323 2.48 -14.89 -15.64
N GLU A 324 3.21 -14.13 -14.83
CA GLU A 324 4.65 -13.87 -15.02
C GLU A 324 5.44 -15.19 -14.97
N LEU A 325 5.05 -16.11 -14.08
CA LEU A 325 5.64 -17.45 -14.02
C LEU A 325 5.38 -18.26 -15.29
N PHE A 326 4.31 -17.99 -16.05
CA PHE A 326 4.05 -18.52 -17.38
C PHE A 326 4.68 -17.69 -18.51
N GLY A 327 5.47 -16.66 -18.21
CA GLY A 327 6.12 -15.79 -19.19
C GLY A 327 5.19 -14.76 -19.85
N ILE A 328 4.13 -14.37 -19.13
CA ILE A 328 3.12 -13.39 -19.55
C ILE A 328 3.12 -12.24 -18.55
N SER A 329 3.59 -11.05 -18.95
CA SER A 329 3.58 -9.88 -18.05
C SER A 329 2.34 -9.02 -18.27
N LEU A 330 1.44 -8.97 -17.27
CA LEU A 330 0.26 -8.09 -17.31
C LEU A 330 0.65 -6.60 -17.41
N LYS A 331 1.79 -6.23 -16.81
CA LYS A 331 2.30 -4.86 -16.88
C LYS A 331 2.74 -4.49 -18.29
N ASP A 332 3.34 -5.41 -19.03
CA ASP A 332 3.73 -5.15 -20.42
C ASP A 332 2.53 -5.16 -21.36
N LEU A 333 1.52 -6.00 -21.11
CA LEU A 333 0.23 -5.90 -21.81
C LEU A 333 -0.42 -4.52 -21.58
N ALA A 334 -0.46 -4.05 -20.34
CA ALA A 334 -1.00 -2.72 -20.02
C ALA A 334 -0.22 -1.59 -20.71
N LYS A 335 1.13 -1.65 -20.70
CA LYS A 335 1.98 -0.69 -21.45
C LYS A 335 1.72 -0.73 -22.96
N ALA A 336 1.37 -1.90 -23.50
CA ALA A 336 0.96 -2.07 -24.89
C ALA A 336 -0.49 -1.58 -25.18
N GLY A 337 -1.13 -0.92 -24.21
CA GLY A 337 -2.46 -0.34 -24.35
C GLY A 337 -3.61 -1.29 -24.04
N LYS A 338 -3.33 -2.49 -23.51
CA LYS A 338 -4.39 -3.41 -23.09
C LYS A 338 -5.05 -2.90 -21.82
N LYS A 339 -6.39 -2.89 -21.81
CA LYS A 339 -7.15 -2.47 -20.63
C LYS A 339 -7.16 -3.57 -19.57
N LEU A 340 -7.16 -3.18 -18.30
CA LEU A 340 -7.26 -4.08 -17.15
C LEU A 340 -8.57 -3.82 -16.42
N VAL A 341 -9.45 -4.81 -16.34
CA VAL A 341 -10.79 -4.64 -15.75
C VAL A 341 -11.01 -5.62 -14.61
N PHE A 342 -11.67 -5.17 -13.55
CA PHE A 342 -12.32 -6.12 -12.65
C PHE A 342 -13.61 -6.57 -13.31
N SER A 343 -13.58 -7.75 -13.91
CA SER A 343 -14.77 -8.36 -14.50
C SER A 343 -15.82 -8.66 -13.44
N GLU A 344 -15.37 -8.86 -12.20
CA GLU A 344 -16.22 -9.11 -11.04
C GLU A 344 -15.58 -8.54 -9.78
N HIS A 345 -16.35 -7.87 -8.94
CA HIS A 345 -15.88 -7.34 -7.66
C HIS A 345 -17.01 -7.25 -6.63
N GLY A 346 -16.68 -7.36 -5.35
CA GLY A 346 -17.67 -7.24 -4.29
C GLY A 346 -17.18 -7.77 -2.96
N LEU A 347 -18.05 -7.67 -1.95
CA LEU A 347 -17.84 -8.19 -0.61
C LEU A 347 -19.12 -8.89 -0.16
N GLY A 348 -19.08 -10.21 -0.02
CA GLY A 348 -20.29 -11.03 0.14
C GLY A 348 -20.73 -11.28 1.59
N GLY A 349 -19.82 -11.43 2.56
CA GLY A 349 -20.18 -11.52 3.98
C GLY A 349 -20.68 -12.89 4.49
N CYS A 350 -20.68 -13.94 3.69
CA CYS A 350 -21.30 -15.22 4.02
C CYS A 350 -20.30 -16.37 4.21
N TYR A 351 -20.80 -17.50 4.71
CA TYR A 351 -20.14 -18.79 4.79
C TYR A 351 -20.51 -19.68 3.58
N TRP A 352 -19.90 -20.86 3.48
CA TRP A 352 -20.09 -21.79 2.34
C TRP A 352 -21.52 -22.31 2.18
N ASP A 353 -22.27 -22.38 3.26
CA ASP A 353 -23.70 -22.75 3.29
C ASP A 353 -24.62 -21.53 3.13
N PHE A 354 -24.05 -20.40 2.74
CA PHE A 354 -24.71 -19.10 2.59
C PHE A 354 -25.23 -18.46 3.89
N SER A 355 -24.93 -19.04 5.06
CA SER A 355 -25.17 -18.38 6.35
C SER A 355 -24.24 -17.16 6.54
N VAL A 356 -24.54 -16.30 7.51
CA VAL A 356 -23.66 -15.16 7.83
C VAL A 356 -22.28 -15.67 8.26
N ALA A 357 -21.22 -15.06 7.74
CA ALA A 357 -19.85 -15.46 8.08
C ALA A 357 -19.64 -15.53 9.61
N PRO A 358 -18.89 -16.54 10.10
CA PRO A 358 -18.72 -16.76 11.54
C PRO A 358 -17.89 -15.66 12.21
N SER A 359 -16.95 -15.05 11.48
CA SER A 359 -16.10 -13.97 11.97
C SER A 359 -15.77 -12.95 10.88
N LEU A 360 -15.41 -11.73 11.31
CA LEU A 360 -14.96 -10.68 10.40
C LEU A 360 -13.71 -11.13 9.61
N ASP A 361 -12.80 -11.87 10.25
CA ASP A 361 -11.59 -12.38 9.60
C ASP A 361 -11.89 -13.47 8.58
N PHE A 362 -12.90 -14.33 8.83
CA PHE A 362 -13.38 -15.26 7.82
C PHE A 362 -13.89 -14.51 6.59
N MET A 363 -14.73 -13.49 6.78
CA MET A 363 -15.24 -12.67 5.68
C MET A 363 -14.12 -11.99 4.90
N LYS A 364 -13.11 -11.42 5.58
CA LYS A 364 -11.94 -10.81 4.91
C LYS A 364 -11.17 -11.81 4.06
N ASN A 365 -11.08 -13.06 4.49
CA ASN A 365 -10.42 -14.13 3.75
C ASN A 365 -11.24 -14.66 2.58
N HIS A 366 -12.56 -14.50 2.62
CA HIS A 366 -13.49 -15.08 1.65
C HIS A 366 -14.49 -14.05 1.10
N PRO A 367 -14.01 -12.93 0.49
CA PRO A 367 -14.90 -11.85 0.05
C PRO A 367 -15.87 -12.26 -1.06
N TRP A 368 -15.61 -13.37 -1.78
CA TRP A 368 -16.49 -13.91 -2.82
C TRP A 368 -17.68 -14.71 -2.28
N LEU A 369 -17.74 -15.02 -0.98
CA LEU A 369 -18.86 -15.74 -0.39
C LEU A 369 -19.95 -14.76 0.01
N GLY A 370 -21.08 -14.78 -0.68
CA GLY A 370 -22.24 -13.97 -0.35
C GLY A 370 -23.54 -14.74 -0.51
N TYR A 371 -24.64 -14.12 -0.11
CA TYR A 371 -25.97 -14.69 -0.11
C TYR A 371 -26.73 -14.23 -1.35
N TRP A 372 -27.35 -15.19 -2.04
CA TRP A 372 -28.21 -14.95 -3.20
C TRP A 372 -29.66 -15.29 -2.81
N PRO A 373 -30.47 -14.30 -2.37
CA PRO A 373 -31.73 -14.55 -1.70
C PRO A 373 -32.83 -15.09 -2.62
N ASN A 374 -33.59 -16.07 -2.12
CA ASN A 374 -34.88 -16.49 -2.64
C ASN A 374 -35.80 -16.84 -1.44
N PRO A 375 -36.85 -16.03 -1.09
CA PRO A 375 -37.53 -15.03 -1.92
C PRO A 375 -37.05 -13.56 -1.74
N GLY A 376 -36.04 -13.28 -0.92
CA GLY A 376 -35.60 -11.91 -0.65
C GLY A 376 -34.83 -11.77 0.66
N TRP A 377 -34.63 -10.53 1.11
CA TRP A 377 -33.92 -10.24 2.36
C TRP A 377 -34.54 -10.93 3.59
N THR A 378 -33.69 -11.50 4.44
CA THR A 378 -34.04 -11.93 5.79
C THR A 378 -32.95 -11.53 6.79
N LYS A 379 -33.35 -11.24 8.03
CA LYS A 379 -32.41 -10.86 9.10
C LYS A 379 -31.34 -11.94 9.38
N SER A 380 -31.68 -13.22 9.25
CA SER A 380 -30.78 -14.35 9.55
C SER A 380 -29.69 -14.56 8.48
N THR A 381 -29.89 -14.00 7.28
CA THR A 381 -28.97 -14.16 6.14
C THR A 381 -28.24 -12.86 5.82
N ASP A 382 -28.51 -11.78 6.54
CA ASP A 382 -27.89 -10.48 6.33
C ASP A 382 -26.63 -10.30 7.17
N PRO A 383 -25.43 -10.37 6.56
CA PRO A 383 -24.18 -10.18 7.31
C PRO A 383 -23.99 -8.74 7.78
N TRP A 384 -24.73 -7.79 7.21
CA TRP A 384 -24.60 -6.36 7.49
C TRP A 384 -25.37 -5.92 8.73
N VAL A 385 -26.12 -6.82 9.38
CA VAL A 385 -26.70 -6.57 10.71
C VAL A 385 -25.64 -6.53 11.79
N LYS A 386 -24.46 -7.14 11.56
CA LYS A 386 -23.32 -7.10 12.47
C LYS A 386 -22.61 -5.74 12.35
N PRO A 387 -22.50 -4.93 13.42
CA PRO A 387 -21.97 -3.57 13.33
C PRO A 387 -20.53 -3.48 12.81
N ASP A 388 -19.67 -4.42 13.20
CA ASP A 388 -18.28 -4.51 12.75
C ASP A 388 -18.17 -4.88 11.27
N TYR A 389 -19.06 -5.74 10.75
CA TYR A 389 -19.09 -6.13 9.34
C TYR A 389 -19.59 -4.97 8.49
N LYS A 390 -20.66 -4.29 8.95
CA LYS A 390 -21.19 -3.09 8.29
C LYS A 390 -20.16 -1.97 8.22
N LYS A 391 -19.42 -1.73 9.32
CA LYS A 391 -18.32 -0.76 9.34
C LYS A 391 -17.25 -1.13 8.31
N TYR A 392 -16.82 -2.39 8.29
CA TYR A 392 -15.80 -2.85 7.34
C TYR A 392 -16.27 -2.73 5.88
N ARG A 393 -17.53 -3.07 5.58
CA ARG A 393 -18.15 -2.88 4.24
C ARG A 393 -18.10 -1.41 3.81
N ASN A 394 -18.42 -0.49 4.70
CA ASN A 394 -18.32 0.94 4.44
C ASN A 394 -16.87 1.38 4.14
N ASP A 395 -15.91 0.93 4.95
CA ASP A 395 -14.48 1.22 4.73
C ASP A 395 -13.98 0.62 3.39
N PHE A 396 -14.47 -0.57 3.03
CA PHE A 396 -14.14 -1.25 1.78
C PHE A 396 -14.62 -0.45 0.57
N TYR A 397 -15.92 -0.12 0.50
CA TYR A 397 -16.46 0.64 -0.64
C TYR A 397 -15.93 2.07 -0.71
N ASN A 398 -15.67 2.73 0.42
CA ASN A 398 -14.97 4.03 0.42
C ASN A 398 -13.56 3.93 -0.18
N THR A 399 -12.88 2.80 0.00
CA THR A 399 -11.57 2.56 -0.60
C THR A 399 -11.69 2.25 -2.08
N VAL A 400 -12.65 1.41 -2.50
CA VAL A 400 -12.95 1.12 -3.92
C VAL A 400 -13.32 2.39 -4.68
N ILE A 401 -14.14 3.27 -4.11
CA ILE A 401 -14.51 4.57 -4.71
C ILE A 401 -13.28 5.44 -4.94
N ARG A 402 -12.42 5.61 -3.92
CA ARG A 402 -11.18 6.38 -4.08
C ARG A 402 -10.27 5.77 -5.15
N TRP A 403 -10.21 4.45 -5.20
CA TRP A 403 -9.39 3.71 -6.16
C TRP A 403 -9.87 3.85 -7.60
N ALA A 404 -11.20 3.83 -7.78
CA ALA A 404 -11.89 4.09 -9.03
C ALA A 404 -11.60 5.53 -9.53
N GLN A 405 -11.69 6.51 -8.64
CA GLN A 405 -11.38 7.91 -8.94
C GLN A 405 -9.91 8.15 -9.33
N THR A 406 -8.99 7.32 -8.85
CA THR A 406 -7.56 7.42 -9.18
C THR A 406 -7.14 6.60 -10.39
N GLY A 407 -8.06 5.81 -10.98
CA GLY A 407 -7.75 4.96 -12.13
C GLY A 407 -6.94 3.72 -11.78
N GLY A 408 -7.13 3.19 -10.57
CA GLY A 408 -6.41 2.01 -10.07
C GLY A 408 -5.34 2.31 -9.02
N GLY A 409 -4.53 1.30 -8.74
CA GLY A 409 -3.54 1.29 -7.65
C GLY A 409 -2.14 1.61 -8.13
N PRO A 410 -1.16 1.72 -7.24
CA PRO A 410 0.19 2.11 -7.63
C PRO A 410 0.80 1.27 -8.75
N GLN A 411 0.57 -0.03 -8.77
CA GLN A 411 1.14 -0.98 -9.72
C GLN A 411 0.27 -1.23 -10.94
N TYR A 412 -1.06 -1.27 -10.76
CA TYR A 412 -1.99 -1.62 -11.82
C TYR A 412 -3.01 -0.51 -12.05
N GLN A 413 -3.06 -0.04 -13.29
CA GLN A 413 -4.20 0.75 -13.74
C GLN A 413 -5.46 -0.12 -13.76
N ILE A 414 -6.61 0.50 -13.60
CA ILE A 414 -7.91 -0.16 -13.72
C ILE A 414 -8.76 0.66 -14.66
N ASP A 415 -9.31 0.01 -15.68
CA ASP A 415 -10.09 0.59 -16.78
C ASP A 415 -11.61 0.34 -16.63
N GLY A 416 -12.02 -0.42 -15.62
CA GLY A 416 -13.42 -0.71 -15.29
C GLY A 416 -13.56 -1.59 -14.06
N ILE A 417 -14.61 -1.35 -13.26
CA ILE A 417 -14.95 -2.16 -12.09
C ILE A 417 -16.41 -2.60 -12.21
N TYR A 418 -16.65 -3.90 -12.44
CA TYR A 418 -17.99 -4.47 -12.53
C TYR A 418 -18.31 -5.25 -11.25
N THR A 419 -19.35 -4.83 -10.53
CA THR A 419 -19.69 -5.40 -9.23
C THR A 419 -20.73 -6.49 -9.33
N TRP A 420 -20.62 -7.53 -8.52
CA TRP A 420 -21.75 -8.42 -8.24
C TRP A 420 -22.85 -7.61 -7.56
N SER A 421 -24.04 -7.57 -8.16
CA SER A 421 -25.12 -6.71 -7.71
C SER A 421 -26.34 -7.54 -7.40
N VAL A 422 -26.21 -8.47 -6.46
CA VAL A 422 -27.34 -9.24 -5.93
C VAL A 422 -27.18 -9.60 -4.46
N GLY A 423 -28.29 -9.61 -3.72
CA GLY A 423 -28.33 -10.08 -2.36
C GLY A 423 -27.35 -9.33 -1.47
N SER A 424 -26.53 -10.05 -0.70
CA SER A 424 -25.58 -9.40 0.20
C SER A 424 -24.53 -8.55 -0.52
N PHE A 425 -24.22 -8.84 -1.79
CA PHE A 425 -23.31 -8.02 -2.60
C PHE A 425 -23.91 -6.68 -3.03
N ASP A 426 -25.23 -6.59 -3.19
CA ASP A 426 -25.90 -5.42 -3.74
C ASP A 426 -25.99 -4.28 -2.72
N VAL A 427 -25.00 -3.38 -2.74
CA VAL A 427 -25.02 -2.12 -1.98
C VAL A 427 -25.98 -1.08 -2.56
N THR A 428 -26.35 -1.22 -3.83
CA THR A 428 -27.03 -0.19 -4.62
C THR A 428 -28.54 -0.40 -4.79
N ASN A 429 -29.06 -1.53 -4.33
CA ASN A 429 -30.47 -1.90 -4.46
C ASN A 429 -30.97 -1.98 -5.92
N VAL A 430 -30.12 -2.51 -6.82
CA VAL A 430 -30.50 -2.69 -8.23
C VAL A 430 -31.21 -4.01 -8.46
N HIS A 431 -30.94 -5.03 -7.65
CA HIS A 431 -31.58 -6.34 -7.82
C HIS A 431 -32.92 -6.42 -7.10
N PRO A 432 -33.98 -6.95 -7.74
CA PRO A 432 -35.31 -7.06 -7.12
C PRO A 432 -35.33 -7.75 -5.75
N VAL A 433 -34.59 -8.85 -5.58
CA VAL A 433 -34.52 -9.59 -4.30
C VAL A 433 -33.67 -8.93 -3.20
N THR A 434 -32.99 -7.81 -3.47
CA THR A 434 -32.15 -7.10 -2.49
C THR A 434 -32.97 -6.50 -1.35
N THR A 435 -34.19 -6.06 -1.63
CA THR A 435 -35.07 -5.36 -0.68
C THR A 435 -36.46 -5.94 -0.74
N ASN A 436 -37.07 -6.14 0.42
CA ASN A 436 -38.48 -6.47 0.57
C ASN A 436 -39.10 -5.67 1.72
N ALA A 437 -40.35 -5.96 2.09
CA ALA A 437 -41.04 -5.26 3.18
C ALA A 437 -40.35 -5.39 4.55
N ASN A 438 -39.51 -6.40 4.74
CA ASN A 438 -38.88 -6.71 6.03
C ASN A 438 -37.49 -6.08 6.19
N GLY A 439 -36.82 -5.70 5.10
CA GLY A 439 -35.48 -5.11 5.16
C GLY A 439 -34.74 -5.11 3.82
N THR A 440 -33.43 -4.81 3.87
CA THR A 440 -32.58 -4.63 2.69
C THR A 440 -31.12 -5.00 2.96
N TYR A 441 -30.45 -5.60 1.98
CA TYR A 441 -28.99 -5.73 2.00
C TYR A 441 -28.28 -4.45 1.52
N SER A 442 -29.00 -3.50 0.93
CA SER A 442 -28.43 -2.28 0.38
C SER A 442 -27.89 -1.34 1.46
N ASP A 443 -27.02 -0.40 1.07
CA ASP A 443 -26.53 0.66 1.93
C ASP A 443 -26.68 2.00 1.20
N PRO A 444 -27.68 2.84 1.57
CA PRO A 444 -27.95 4.10 0.88
C PRO A 444 -26.77 5.07 0.87
N ALA A 445 -25.90 5.05 1.90
CA ALA A 445 -24.73 5.92 1.96
C ALA A 445 -23.67 5.48 0.94
N ILE A 446 -23.41 4.18 0.84
CA ILE A 446 -22.52 3.61 -0.18
C ILE A 446 -23.09 3.86 -1.58
N ALA A 447 -24.39 3.62 -1.79
CA ALA A 447 -25.04 3.86 -3.07
C ALA A 447 -24.93 5.32 -3.53
N ALA A 448 -25.18 6.27 -2.63
CA ALA A 448 -25.04 7.70 -2.91
C ALA A 448 -23.58 8.07 -3.22
N ALA A 449 -22.61 7.49 -2.53
CA ALA A 449 -21.19 7.73 -2.76
C ALA A 449 -20.71 7.19 -4.11
N ILE A 450 -21.14 5.98 -4.49
CA ILE A 450 -20.89 5.40 -5.83
C ILE A 450 -21.49 6.31 -6.91
N ARG A 451 -22.75 6.71 -6.75
CA ARG A 451 -23.43 7.60 -7.69
C ARG A 451 -22.69 8.91 -7.88
N LYS A 452 -22.30 9.56 -6.79
CA LYS A 452 -21.52 10.80 -6.82
C LYS A 452 -20.21 10.59 -7.56
N SER A 453 -19.50 9.49 -7.30
CA SER A 453 -18.25 9.17 -7.96
C SER A 453 -18.42 9.00 -9.47
N ASN A 454 -19.38 8.19 -9.92
CA ASN A 454 -19.63 7.96 -11.34
C ASN A 454 -20.01 9.26 -12.07
N LEU A 455 -20.84 10.13 -11.47
CA LEU A 455 -21.19 11.43 -12.07
C LEU A 455 -19.97 12.35 -12.22
N LEU A 456 -19.04 12.34 -11.27
CA LEU A 456 -17.79 13.11 -11.35
C LEU A 456 -16.84 12.57 -12.43
N ILE A 457 -16.78 11.25 -12.59
CA ILE A 457 -16.02 10.58 -13.66
C ILE A 457 -16.60 10.95 -15.03
N ASN A 458 -17.92 10.82 -15.19
CA ASN A 458 -18.60 11.04 -16.46
C ASN A 458 -18.63 12.48 -16.93
N SER A 459 -18.60 13.44 -16.01
CA SER A 459 -18.51 14.86 -16.35
C SER A 459 -17.08 15.30 -16.71
N GLY A 460 -16.08 14.43 -16.54
CA GLY A 460 -14.66 14.81 -16.67
C GLY A 460 -14.18 15.75 -15.55
N ALA A 461 -15.00 15.97 -14.51
CA ALA A 461 -14.64 16.81 -13.36
C ALA A 461 -13.44 16.25 -12.58
N LEU A 462 -13.19 14.94 -12.70
CA LEU A 462 -11.95 14.32 -12.25
C LEU A 462 -10.94 14.36 -13.39
N ALA A 463 -10.13 15.42 -13.44
CA ALA A 463 -8.98 15.46 -14.35
C ALA A 463 -8.07 14.23 -14.09
N PRO A 464 -7.53 13.57 -15.14
CA PRO A 464 -6.55 12.49 -14.98
C PRO A 464 -5.44 12.97 -14.06
N ARG A 465 -5.35 12.41 -12.85
CA ARG A 465 -4.37 12.89 -11.88
C ARG A 465 -3.01 12.34 -12.30
N PRO A 466 -1.99 13.18 -12.54
CA PRO A 466 -0.64 12.68 -12.64
C PRO A 466 -0.33 11.99 -11.31
N VAL A 467 0.01 10.70 -11.35
CA VAL A 467 0.52 10.02 -10.15
C VAL A 467 1.93 10.56 -9.95
N TYR A 468 2.11 11.41 -8.95
CA TYR A 468 3.38 12.02 -8.60
C TYR A 468 3.85 11.51 -7.24
N GLY A 469 5.18 11.35 -7.07
CA GLY A 469 5.75 11.08 -5.76
C GLY A 469 5.55 12.25 -4.79
N ALA A 470 5.70 11.99 -3.51
CA ALA A 470 5.53 12.95 -2.42
C ALA A 470 6.20 14.31 -2.65
N LEU A 471 7.36 14.35 -3.33
CA LEU A 471 8.11 15.58 -3.57
C LEU A 471 7.28 16.68 -4.25
N LYS A 472 6.43 16.33 -5.22
CA LYS A 472 5.60 17.33 -5.92
C LYS A 472 4.53 17.93 -5.01
N ALA A 473 3.93 17.14 -4.12
CA ALA A 473 3.00 17.66 -3.11
C ALA A 473 3.74 18.55 -2.09
N LEU A 474 4.91 18.13 -1.62
CA LEU A 474 5.71 18.92 -0.68
C LEU A 474 6.09 20.28 -1.28
N ARG A 475 6.50 20.34 -2.55
CA ARG A 475 6.83 21.63 -3.21
C ARG A 475 5.65 22.58 -3.35
N ARG A 476 4.42 22.05 -3.38
CA ARG A 476 3.20 22.84 -3.48
C ARG A 476 2.79 23.40 -2.11
N ASP A 477 2.74 22.53 -1.10
CA ASP A 477 2.06 22.81 0.17
C ASP A 477 3.01 23.01 1.37
N PHE A 478 4.28 22.59 1.26
CA PHE A 478 5.27 22.61 2.34
C PHE A 478 6.64 23.10 1.81
N LYS A 479 6.69 24.35 1.36
CA LYS A 479 7.81 24.88 0.56
C LYS A 479 9.14 24.79 1.31
N LEU A 480 9.19 25.16 2.58
CA LEU A 480 10.42 25.08 3.38
C LEU A 480 10.80 23.64 3.69
N PHE A 481 9.85 22.76 3.96
CA PHE A 481 10.15 21.33 4.16
C PHE A 481 10.66 20.66 2.88
N SER A 482 10.14 21.06 1.72
CA SER A 482 10.64 20.57 0.43
C SER A 482 12.09 21.01 0.16
N LYS A 483 12.47 22.23 0.59
CA LYS A 483 13.86 22.70 0.53
C LYS A 483 14.77 21.92 1.48
N LEU A 484 14.29 21.57 2.67
CA LEU A 484 15.02 20.68 3.58
C LEU A 484 15.24 19.30 2.93
N ALA A 485 14.21 18.74 2.29
CA ALA A 485 14.33 17.47 1.58
C ALA A 485 15.31 17.54 0.39
N ASP A 486 15.33 18.65 -0.35
CA ASP A 486 16.31 18.90 -1.41
C ASP A 486 17.74 18.96 -0.82
N ALA A 487 17.95 19.72 0.26
CA ALA A 487 19.25 19.86 0.92
C ALA A 487 19.74 18.57 1.60
N SER A 488 18.84 17.69 2.05
CA SER A 488 19.22 16.37 2.57
C SER A 488 19.52 15.33 1.48
N GLY A 489 19.28 15.67 0.20
CA GLY A 489 19.42 14.75 -0.93
C GLY A 489 18.36 13.64 -1.02
N VAL A 490 17.25 13.73 -0.27
CA VAL A 490 16.19 12.69 -0.28
C VAL A 490 15.20 12.87 -1.45
N SER A 491 15.26 13.99 -2.16
CA SER A 491 14.34 14.32 -3.26
C SER A 491 14.13 13.22 -4.32
N PRO A 492 15.18 12.51 -4.81
CA PRO A 492 14.98 11.38 -5.73
C PRO A 492 14.06 10.29 -5.17
N VAL A 493 14.20 9.98 -3.87
CA VAL A 493 13.36 8.99 -3.18
C VAL A 493 11.93 9.51 -3.02
N LEU A 494 11.77 10.77 -2.59
CA LEU A 494 10.45 11.38 -2.43
C LEU A 494 9.71 11.57 -3.76
N ASN A 495 10.42 11.68 -4.88
CA ASN A 495 9.83 11.79 -6.20
C ASN A 495 9.33 10.44 -6.73
N ALA A 496 9.78 9.32 -6.16
CA ALA A 496 9.36 8.01 -6.58
C ALA A 496 7.91 7.71 -6.19
N THR A 497 7.10 7.32 -7.17
CA THR A 497 5.68 6.99 -6.98
C THR A 497 5.47 5.69 -6.19
N VAL A 498 6.47 4.80 -6.16
CA VAL A 498 6.40 3.54 -5.42
C VAL A 498 6.83 3.67 -3.95
N LEU A 499 7.35 4.83 -3.53
CA LEU A 499 7.73 5.06 -2.13
C LEU A 499 6.52 4.88 -1.22
N ARG A 500 6.59 3.87 -0.35
CA ARG A 500 5.61 3.65 0.71
C ARG A 500 6.08 4.30 2.00
N ALA A 501 5.51 5.45 2.33
CA ALA A 501 5.91 6.22 3.50
C ALA A 501 4.77 7.04 4.11
N THR A 502 4.97 7.44 5.36
CA THR A 502 4.20 8.50 6.03
C THR A 502 5.18 9.62 6.31
N ILE A 503 4.91 10.81 5.78
CA ILE A 503 5.74 11.99 5.98
C ILE A 503 4.96 12.95 6.88
N PHE A 504 5.46 13.16 8.08
CA PHE A 504 4.96 14.21 8.96
C PHE A 504 5.60 15.54 8.53
N ALA A 505 4.93 16.31 7.67
CA ALA A 505 5.51 17.51 7.09
C ALA A 505 5.21 18.73 7.98
N PRO A 506 6.22 19.37 8.61
CA PRO A 506 6.03 20.61 9.32
C PRO A 506 5.59 21.72 8.37
N THR A 507 4.69 22.60 8.82
CA THR A 507 4.34 23.79 8.04
C THR A 507 5.53 24.75 7.91
N ASP A 508 5.42 25.71 6.99
CA ASP A 508 6.48 26.70 6.79
C ASP A 508 6.66 27.57 8.05
N GLU A 509 5.58 27.89 8.77
CA GLU A 509 5.60 28.61 10.04
C GLU A 509 6.35 27.81 11.12
N ALA A 510 6.16 26.49 11.18
CA ALA A 510 6.86 25.62 12.11
C ALA A 510 8.38 25.64 11.88
N ILE A 511 8.82 25.66 10.63
CA ILE A 511 10.26 25.72 10.27
C ILE A 511 10.84 27.10 10.57
N GLN A 512 10.09 28.18 10.33
CA GLN A 512 10.50 29.53 10.70
C GLN A 512 10.65 29.68 12.22
N ALA A 513 9.70 29.15 12.99
CA ALA A 513 9.78 29.13 14.44
C ALA A 513 11.00 28.34 14.94
N LEU A 514 11.36 27.24 14.27
CA LEU A 514 12.58 26.51 14.58
C LEU A 514 13.85 27.35 14.31
N ALA A 515 13.93 28.00 13.14
CA ALA A 515 15.07 28.87 12.79
C ALA A 515 15.26 30.00 13.80
N ALA A 516 14.16 30.63 14.24
CA ALA A 516 14.17 31.65 15.28
C ALA A 516 14.70 31.12 16.62
N ARG A 517 14.32 29.90 17.02
CA ARG A 517 14.85 29.24 18.24
C ARG A 517 16.35 28.98 18.16
N PHE A 518 16.84 28.53 17.00
CA PHE A 518 18.27 28.35 16.73
C PHE A 518 19.01 29.68 16.53
N GLN A 519 18.28 30.81 16.45
CA GLN A 519 18.82 32.14 16.15
C GLN A 519 19.63 32.19 14.85
N VAL A 520 19.17 31.45 13.84
CA VAL A 520 19.77 31.39 12.50
C VAL A 520 18.78 31.87 11.45
N THR A 521 19.31 32.33 10.32
CA THR A 521 18.50 32.55 9.12
C THR A 521 18.04 31.23 8.51
N LEU A 522 17.00 31.26 7.67
CA LEU A 522 16.57 30.07 6.93
C LEU A 522 17.67 29.50 6.03
N ASP A 523 18.46 30.37 5.39
CA ASP A 523 19.55 29.94 4.52
C ASP A 523 20.65 29.24 5.34
N GLN A 524 21.01 29.77 6.51
CA GLN A 524 21.95 29.12 7.42
C GLN A 524 21.45 27.76 7.91
N LEU A 525 20.14 27.63 8.17
CA LEU A 525 19.54 26.36 8.56
C LEU A 525 19.58 25.35 7.40
N LEU A 526 19.26 25.78 6.17
CA LEU A 526 19.28 24.94 4.96
C LEU A 526 20.69 24.52 4.55
N SER A 527 21.70 25.35 4.80
CA SER A 527 23.11 25.03 4.52
C SER A 527 23.75 24.10 5.55
N ASN A 528 23.09 23.83 6.68
CA ASN A 528 23.59 22.88 7.67
C ASN A 528 23.18 21.45 7.32
N GLU A 529 23.95 20.82 6.44
CA GLU A 529 23.65 19.49 5.89
C GLU A 529 23.34 18.43 6.97
N LEU A 530 24.12 18.39 8.06
CA LEU A 530 23.91 17.41 9.12
C LEU A 530 22.61 17.67 9.90
N LEU A 531 22.27 18.94 10.14
CA LEU A 531 21.01 19.30 10.77
C LEU A 531 19.83 18.91 9.88
N VAL A 532 19.89 19.28 8.60
CA VAL A 532 18.84 19.01 7.63
C VAL A 532 18.61 17.51 7.47
N ASP A 533 19.68 16.71 7.34
CA ASP A 533 19.61 15.24 7.25
C ASP A 533 18.84 14.62 8.43
N ARG A 534 19.18 15.04 9.66
CA ARG A 534 18.56 14.53 10.89
C ARG A 534 17.11 14.95 11.03
N LEU A 535 16.79 16.20 10.69
CA LEU A 535 15.42 16.68 10.72
C LEU A 535 14.57 15.91 9.72
N VAL A 536 14.96 15.84 8.44
CA VAL A 536 14.18 15.17 7.40
C VAL A 536 13.99 13.69 7.71
N ALA A 537 15.04 12.98 8.14
CA ALA A 537 14.95 11.55 8.47
C ALA A 537 13.96 11.25 9.62
N TYR A 538 13.83 12.16 10.59
CA TYR A 538 12.94 11.99 11.73
C TYR A 538 11.46 12.17 11.38
N HIS A 539 11.17 12.85 10.27
CA HIS A 539 9.81 13.11 9.81
C HIS A 539 9.29 12.06 8.81
N ILE A 540 10.10 11.06 8.45
CA ILE A 540 9.73 10.03 7.49
C ILE A 540 9.60 8.68 8.19
N ILE A 541 8.41 8.06 8.10
CA ILE A 541 8.17 6.68 8.49
C ILE A 541 8.12 5.84 7.21
N THR A 542 9.07 4.92 7.02
CA THR A 542 9.11 4.07 5.82
C THR A 542 8.24 2.83 5.99
N ARG A 543 7.86 2.21 4.86
CA ARG A 543 7.09 0.95 4.79
C ARG A 543 5.68 1.02 5.40
N ALA A 544 5.22 2.20 5.78
CA ALA A 544 3.89 2.44 6.34
C ALA A 544 3.28 3.68 5.68
N ASN A 545 2.03 3.56 5.23
CA ASN A 545 1.26 4.66 4.64
C ASN A 545 0.06 4.90 5.55
N LEU A 546 0.28 5.66 6.62
CA LEU A 546 -0.66 5.84 7.72
C LEU A 546 -1.39 7.18 7.54
N GLY A 547 -2.71 7.12 7.44
CA GLY A 547 -3.56 8.30 7.54
C GLY A 547 -3.83 8.67 8.99
N SER A 548 -4.44 9.83 9.19
CA SER A 548 -4.82 10.40 10.49
C SER A 548 -5.72 9.46 11.30
N LYS A 549 -6.49 8.61 10.62
CA LYS A 549 -7.33 7.56 11.23
C LYS A 549 -6.53 6.35 11.74
N ASP A 550 -5.37 6.07 11.15
CA ASP A 550 -4.48 4.98 11.56
C ASP A 550 -3.55 5.38 12.72
N LEU A 551 -3.54 6.66 13.09
CA LEU A 551 -2.82 7.24 14.22
C LEU A 551 -3.67 7.13 15.48
N THR A 552 -3.81 5.89 15.98
CA THR A 552 -4.52 5.57 17.22
C THR A 552 -3.68 5.89 18.45
N ALA A 553 -4.34 6.16 19.58
CA ALA A 553 -3.66 6.49 20.83
C ALA A 553 -2.68 5.37 21.25
N ASN A 554 -1.55 5.76 21.82
CA ASN A 554 -0.45 4.90 22.28
C ASN A 554 0.31 4.16 21.16
N LYS A 555 -0.01 4.39 19.89
CA LYS A 555 0.77 3.84 18.78
C LYS A 555 2.18 4.44 18.78
N GLU A 556 3.19 3.57 18.71
CA GLU A 556 4.58 3.97 18.53
C GLU A 556 4.96 3.84 17.05
N LEU A 557 5.62 4.86 16.52
CA LEU A 557 6.08 4.96 15.15
C LEU A 557 7.61 5.01 15.14
N THR A 558 8.21 4.36 14.16
CA THR A 558 9.66 4.28 13.98
C THR A 558 10.08 5.08 12.75
N PRO A 559 10.58 6.31 12.92
CA PRO A 559 11.17 7.10 11.85
C PRO A 559 12.44 6.45 11.28
N VAL A 560 12.91 6.95 10.13
CA VAL A 560 14.17 6.51 9.53
C VAL A 560 15.32 6.62 10.53
N LYS A 561 15.40 7.73 11.29
CA LYS A 561 16.36 7.98 12.38
C LYS A 561 15.81 8.97 13.39
N GLY A 562 16.38 9.02 14.59
CA GLY A 562 16.11 10.10 15.57
C GLY A 562 15.33 9.71 16.81
N GLY A 563 14.93 8.44 16.93
CA GLY A 563 14.17 7.88 18.06
C GLY A 563 12.70 7.64 17.73
N PRO A 564 11.88 7.12 18.66
CA PRO A 564 10.47 6.84 18.40
C PRO A 564 9.59 8.11 18.41
N ILE A 565 8.44 8.04 17.74
CA ILE A 565 7.34 9.02 17.85
C ILE A 565 6.13 8.29 18.43
N ARG A 566 5.50 8.84 19.46
CA ARG A 566 4.28 8.26 20.06
C ARG A 566 3.05 9.07 19.72
N VAL A 567 1.96 8.39 19.42
CA VAL A 567 0.68 9.04 19.14
C VAL A 567 -0.13 9.20 20.42
N ALA A 568 -0.62 10.41 20.68
CA ALA A 568 -1.51 10.75 21.78
C ALA A 568 -2.77 11.46 21.25
N LYS A 569 -3.78 11.59 22.12
CA LYS A 569 -4.98 12.39 21.86
C LYS A 569 -4.95 13.67 22.68
N ALA A 570 -5.27 14.79 22.06
CA ALA A 570 -5.49 16.06 22.72
C ALA A 570 -6.82 16.03 23.49
N ALA A 571 -6.97 16.90 24.48
CA ALA A 571 -8.20 17.03 25.28
C ALA A 571 -9.44 17.34 24.43
N GLY A 572 -9.27 17.99 23.27
CA GLY A 572 -10.33 18.28 22.29
C GLY A 572 -10.53 17.21 21.19
N GLY A 573 -9.97 16.00 21.34
CA GLY A 573 -10.13 14.90 20.38
C GLY A 573 -9.14 14.88 19.20
N GLY A 574 -8.34 15.94 19.02
CA GLY A 574 -7.27 16.00 18.01
C GLY A 574 -6.15 14.98 18.25
N THR A 575 -5.38 14.66 17.21
CA THR A 575 -4.22 13.76 17.31
C THR A 575 -2.93 14.57 17.53
N VAL A 576 -2.13 14.15 18.52
CA VAL A 576 -0.85 14.76 18.88
C VAL A 576 0.26 13.75 18.68
N LEU A 577 1.32 14.14 17.99
CA LEU A 577 2.55 13.38 17.85
C LEU A 577 3.54 13.82 18.93
N LYS A 578 3.89 12.90 19.83
CA LYS A 578 4.91 13.09 20.87
C LYS A 578 6.24 12.56 20.35
N GLY A 579 7.07 13.45 19.84
CA GLY A 579 8.46 13.16 19.54
C GLY A 579 9.30 13.03 20.81
N VAL A 580 10.59 12.80 20.63
CA VAL A 580 11.53 12.54 21.73
C VAL A 580 11.75 13.78 22.60
N GLN A 581 11.74 14.98 22.01
CA GLN A 581 12.00 16.23 22.72
C GLN A 581 10.81 17.18 22.79
N ASN A 582 9.88 17.07 21.84
CA ASN A 582 8.74 17.97 21.73
C ASN A 582 7.53 17.24 21.13
N SER A 583 6.41 17.94 21.05
CA SER A 583 5.19 17.44 20.42
C SER A 583 4.74 18.34 19.27
N ALA A 584 3.95 17.78 18.36
CA ALA A 584 3.32 18.50 17.26
C ALA A 584 1.87 18.02 17.10
N ASN A 585 0.95 18.92 16.80
CA ASN A 585 -0.43 18.58 16.44
C ASN A 585 -0.55 18.43 14.92
N ILE A 586 -1.51 17.61 14.49
CA ILE A 586 -1.90 17.56 13.08
C ILE A 586 -2.61 18.86 12.73
N SER A 587 -2.10 19.61 11.75
CA SER A 587 -2.51 21.00 11.46
C SER A 587 -3.46 21.16 10.27
N GLY A 588 -3.76 20.08 9.55
CA GLY A 588 -4.64 20.16 8.37
C GLY A 588 -5.00 18.79 7.78
N PRO A 589 -5.74 18.76 6.66
CA PRO A 589 -6.06 17.52 5.97
C PRO A 589 -4.79 16.89 5.39
N GLU A 590 -4.72 15.56 5.45
CA GLU A 590 -3.62 14.80 4.86
C GLU A 590 -3.62 14.87 3.33
N VAL A 591 -2.43 14.84 2.74
CA VAL A 591 -2.22 14.83 1.30
C VAL A 591 -1.69 13.47 0.88
N VAL A 592 -2.43 12.77 0.02
CA VAL A 592 -1.99 11.49 -0.55
C VAL A 592 -1.27 11.76 -1.87
N ALA A 593 -0.01 11.30 -1.96
CA ALA A 593 0.84 11.40 -3.14
C ALA A 593 1.39 10.00 -3.48
N ALA A 594 0.78 9.35 -4.47
CA ALA A 594 1.03 7.95 -4.80
C ALA A 594 0.92 7.05 -3.55
N ASN A 595 1.99 6.34 -3.19
CA ASN A 595 2.04 5.46 -2.00
C ASN A 595 2.48 6.15 -0.71
N THR A 596 2.52 7.48 -0.70
CA THR A 596 2.94 8.26 0.47
C THR A 596 1.80 9.13 0.98
N THR A 597 1.53 9.06 2.29
CA THR A 597 0.67 10.02 2.99
C THR A 597 1.51 11.09 3.63
N ILE A 598 1.20 12.34 3.32
CA ILE A 598 1.81 13.52 3.93
C ILE A 598 0.82 14.06 4.95
N VAL A 599 1.22 14.05 6.21
CA VAL A 599 0.42 14.53 7.35
C VAL A 599 0.98 15.90 7.77
N PRO A 600 0.24 17.00 7.59
CA PRO A 600 0.66 18.32 8.03
C PRO A 600 0.79 18.39 9.56
N ILE A 601 1.87 18.97 10.08
CA ILE A 601 2.08 19.19 11.52
C ILE A 601 2.48 20.62 11.85
N ASP A 602 2.08 21.14 13.01
CA ASP A 602 2.28 22.54 13.43
C ASP A 602 3.64 22.84 14.10
N ALA A 603 4.49 21.83 14.28
CA ALA A 603 5.81 21.98 14.87
C ALA A 603 6.82 21.02 14.24
N VAL A 604 8.08 21.45 14.09
CA VAL A 604 9.17 20.55 13.69
C VAL A 604 9.50 19.62 14.86
N LEU A 605 9.35 18.31 14.66
CA LEU A 605 9.73 17.31 15.66
C LEU A 605 11.26 17.22 15.75
N LEU A 606 11.81 17.24 16.96
CA LEU A 606 13.26 17.22 17.18
C LEU A 606 13.75 15.81 17.56
N PRO A 607 14.67 15.21 16.78
CA PRO A 607 15.24 13.90 17.07
C PRO A 607 16.17 13.94 18.28
N ALA A 608 16.50 12.78 18.87
CA ALA A 608 17.32 12.65 20.08
C ALA A 608 18.76 13.22 19.99
N GLU A 609 19.20 13.64 18.80
CA GLU A 609 20.54 14.16 18.51
C GLU A 609 20.56 15.62 18.02
N VAL A 610 19.46 16.38 18.16
CA VAL A 610 19.37 17.78 17.71
C VAL A 610 18.81 18.66 18.82
N PHE A 611 19.63 19.56 19.34
CA PHE A 611 19.31 20.46 20.44
C PHE A 611 19.55 21.91 20.04
N VAL A 612 18.80 22.84 20.64
CA VAL A 612 18.94 24.28 20.37
C VAL A 612 20.22 24.83 21.02
N THR A 613 20.61 24.29 22.17
CA THR A 613 21.79 24.72 22.93
C THR A 613 22.58 23.53 23.46
N ILE A 614 23.86 23.75 23.82
CA ILE A 614 24.69 22.73 24.50
C ILE A 614 24.04 22.38 25.85
N GLN A 615 23.48 23.37 26.54
CA GLN A 615 22.79 23.14 27.79
C GLN A 615 21.62 22.15 27.63
N ASP A 616 20.79 22.29 26.60
CA ASP A 616 19.67 21.38 26.34
C ASP A 616 20.16 19.95 26.07
N ALA A 617 21.23 19.80 25.30
CA ALA A 617 21.86 18.50 25.06
C ALA A 617 22.35 17.84 26.36
N LEU A 618 22.95 18.61 27.27
CA LEU A 618 23.42 18.12 28.57
C LEU A 618 22.27 17.83 29.56
N LYS A 619 21.15 18.58 29.49
CA LYS A 619 19.96 18.33 30.31
C LYS A 619 19.21 17.06 29.90
N PHE A 620 19.26 16.72 28.61
CA PHE A 620 18.43 15.66 28.02
C PHE A 620 18.71 14.24 28.56
N ARG A 621 19.90 13.99 29.13
CA ARG A 621 20.26 12.70 29.71
C ARG A 621 20.70 12.86 31.17
N LYS A 622 20.26 11.95 32.04
CA LYS A 622 20.71 11.91 33.44
C LYS A 622 22.23 11.78 33.57
N VAL A 623 22.87 11.04 32.64
CA VAL A 623 24.32 10.80 32.67
C VAL A 623 25.18 12.05 32.39
N THR A 624 24.60 13.11 31.83
CA THR A 624 25.29 14.38 31.56
C THR A 624 24.98 15.45 32.61
N LYS A 625 24.20 15.12 33.65
CA LYS A 625 23.88 16.06 34.73
C LYS A 625 25.12 16.53 35.51
N PRO A 626 26.07 15.67 35.92
CA PRO A 626 27.24 16.13 36.69
C PRO A 626 28.09 17.17 35.94
N ILE A 627 28.27 16.99 34.63
CA ILE A 627 29.03 17.94 33.81
C ILE A 627 28.24 19.25 33.61
N LEU A 628 26.92 19.19 33.46
CA LEU A 628 26.09 20.39 33.38
C LEU A 628 26.21 21.23 34.66
N ASP A 629 26.15 20.58 35.83
CA ASP A 629 26.25 21.26 37.12
C ASP A 629 27.62 21.92 37.32
N LEU A 630 28.70 21.34 36.76
CA LEU A 630 30.04 21.94 36.74
C LEU A 630 30.14 23.12 35.78
N VAL A 631 29.72 22.94 34.52
CA VAL A 631 29.78 23.99 33.49
C VAL A 631 28.92 25.20 33.86
N SER A 632 27.81 24.99 34.56
CA SER A 632 26.93 26.08 35.01
C SER A 632 27.55 26.96 36.10
N ARG A 633 28.61 26.50 36.79
CA ARG A 633 29.36 27.27 37.81
C ARG A 633 30.43 28.17 37.20
N ASP A 634 30.86 27.89 35.97
CA ASP A 634 31.80 28.76 35.25
C ASP A 634 31.03 29.90 34.54
N PRO A 635 31.31 31.18 34.84
CA PRO A 635 30.52 32.29 34.33
C PRO A 635 30.66 32.50 32.81
N VAL A 636 31.76 32.06 32.21
CA VAL A 636 32.02 32.18 30.77
C VAL A 636 31.33 31.05 30.02
N LEU A 637 31.57 29.80 30.45
CA LEU A 637 31.01 28.62 29.82
C LEU A 637 29.50 28.51 30.05
N SER A 638 28.96 28.92 31.19
CA SER A 638 27.52 28.97 31.44
C SER A 638 26.79 29.87 30.42
N LYS A 639 27.38 31.02 30.07
CA LYS A 639 26.87 31.88 28.98
C LYS A 639 27.07 31.23 27.60
N ALA A 640 28.19 30.56 27.38
CA ALA A 640 28.46 29.88 26.11
C ALA A 640 27.47 28.73 25.84
N ILE A 641 27.20 27.87 26.83
CA ILE A 641 26.33 26.70 26.65
C ILE A 641 24.85 27.05 26.50
N THR A 642 24.43 28.26 26.89
CA THR A 642 23.06 28.76 26.74
C THR A 642 22.85 29.56 25.45
N ASN A 643 23.92 29.94 24.76
CA ASN A 643 23.85 30.67 23.50
C ASN A 643 23.82 29.69 22.30
N PRO A 644 22.75 29.65 21.48
CA PRO A 644 22.67 28.80 20.29
C PRO A 644 23.76 29.09 19.26
N LYS A 645 24.33 30.31 19.25
CA LYS A 645 25.37 30.73 18.30
C LYS A 645 26.78 30.31 18.70
N THR A 646 26.96 29.74 19.89
CA THR A 646 28.25 29.18 20.29
C THR A 646 28.63 28.07 19.30
N ALA A 647 29.78 28.23 18.64
CA ALA A 647 30.32 27.27 17.70
C ALA A 647 31.56 26.59 18.30
N ALA A 648 31.37 25.37 18.78
CA ALA A 648 32.42 24.58 19.39
C ALA A 648 32.26 23.09 19.06
N THR A 649 33.37 22.36 19.09
CA THR A 649 33.40 20.91 19.17
C THR A 649 33.63 20.57 20.64
N VAL A 650 32.59 20.04 21.29
CA VAL A 650 32.57 19.83 22.74
C VAL A 650 32.74 18.36 23.04
N PHE A 651 33.72 18.00 23.85
CA PHE A 651 33.96 16.64 24.31
C PHE A 651 33.43 16.48 25.73
N ILE A 652 32.42 15.63 25.90
CA ILE A 652 31.74 15.47 27.17
C ILE A 652 32.08 14.11 27.79
N PRO A 653 32.71 14.09 28.97
CA PRO A 653 32.99 12.85 29.67
C PRO A 653 31.70 12.21 30.17
N ILE A 654 31.64 10.87 30.17
CA ILE A 654 30.53 10.13 30.78
C ILE A 654 30.44 10.36 32.30
N ALA A 655 29.24 10.14 32.87
CA ALA A 655 28.92 10.39 34.28
C ALA A 655 29.97 9.85 35.27
N THR A 656 30.49 8.64 35.05
CA THR A 656 31.47 7.98 35.93
C THR A 656 32.77 8.76 36.02
N ALA A 657 33.14 9.46 34.96
CA ALA A 657 34.33 10.30 34.94
C ALA A 657 34.04 11.69 35.55
N ALA A 658 32.86 12.28 35.34
CA ALA A 658 32.54 13.62 35.84
C ALA A 658 32.14 13.69 37.33
N ALA A 659 31.61 12.61 37.92
CA ALA A 659 31.06 12.60 39.28
C ALA A 659 32.08 12.94 40.39
N PRO A 660 33.34 12.43 40.36
CA PRO A 660 34.33 12.78 41.38
C PRO A 660 34.67 14.28 41.42
N LEU A 661 34.79 14.91 40.24
CA LEU A 661 35.05 16.34 40.11
C LEU A 661 33.86 17.18 40.63
N ALA A 662 32.63 16.78 40.29
CA ALA A 662 31.43 17.41 40.81
C ALA A 662 31.34 17.32 42.35
N ALA A 663 31.71 16.17 42.93
CA ALA A 663 31.74 15.99 44.39
C ALA A 663 32.85 16.81 45.07
N ALA A 664 34.04 16.92 44.46
CA ALA A 664 35.14 17.71 44.99
C ALA A 664 34.84 19.21 45.01
N VAL A 665 34.18 19.74 43.98
CA VAL A 665 33.76 21.16 43.90
C VAL A 665 32.71 21.54 44.96
N ALA A 666 32.04 20.56 45.59
CA ALA A 666 31.13 20.81 46.71
C ALA A 666 31.86 21.12 48.04
N LYS A 667 33.18 20.93 48.11
CA LYS A 667 34.00 21.17 49.32
C LYS A 667 34.95 22.35 49.07
N PRO A 668 34.88 23.46 49.84
CA PRO A 668 35.82 24.57 49.73
C PRO A 668 37.27 24.10 49.98
N GLY A 669 38.21 24.45 49.10
CA GLY A 669 39.64 24.11 49.26
C GLY A 669 40.01 22.65 48.95
N ALA A 670 39.17 21.92 48.20
CA ALA A 670 39.48 20.56 47.80
C ALA A 670 40.73 20.50 46.90
N GLU A 671 41.68 19.65 47.26
CA GLU A 671 42.87 19.40 46.44
C GLU A 671 42.61 18.28 45.43
N VAL A 672 42.93 18.56 44.17
CA VAL A 672 42.78 17.66 43.04
C VAL A 672 44.13 17.43 42.40
N THR A 673 44.60 16.20 42.25
CA THR A 673 45.72 15.97 41.33
C THR A 673 45.17 16.27 39.90
N LEU A 674 46.00 16.74 38.97
CA LEU A 674 45.75 16.86 37.53
C LEU A 674 47.03 16.42 36.83
N ALA A 675 46.97 15.40 35.97
CA ALA A 675 48.14 14.79 35.32
C ALA A 675 49.31 14.50 36.29
N GLY A 676 49.01 13.94 37.48
CA GLY A 676 50.02 13.62 38.50
C GLY A 676 50.50 14.78 39.38
N ARG A 677 49.96 16.00 39.23
CA ARG A 677 50.26 17.17 40.08
C ARG A 677 49.10 17.61 40.96
N LYS A 678 49.29 17.79 42.27
CA LYS A 678 48.27 18.32 43.18
C LYS A 678 47.98 19.80 42.89
N VAL A 679 46.72 20.14 42.69
CA VAL A 679 46.20 21.48 42.34
C VAL A 679 45.01 21.79 43.24
N GLN A 680 44.92 23.03 43.72
CA GLN A 680 43.75 23.49 44.48
C GLN A 680 42.57 23.78 43.53
N LEU A 681 41.40 23.20 43.81
CA LEU A 681 40.17 23.53 43.08
C LEU A 681 39.70 24.92 43.51
N ASN A 682 39.80 25.87 42.59
CA ASN A 682 39.16 27.18 42.67
C ASN A 682 38.45 27.48 41.34
N ALA A 683 37.75 28.62 41.26
CA ALA A 683 37.01 29.01 40.05
C ALA A 683 37.89 29.04 38.79
N THR A 684 39.13 29.51 38.91
CA THR A 684 40.09 29.59 37.80
C THR A 684 40.53 28.19 37.33
N THR A 685 40.91 27.32 38.25
CA THR A 685 41.32 25.93 37.92
C THR A 685 40.16 25.16 37.30
N LEU A 686 38.96 25.29 37.85
CA LEU A 686 37.76 24.65 37.31
C LEU A 686 37.45 25.16 35.89
N GLY A 687 37.52 26.46 35.67
CA GLY A 687 37.33 27.06 34.35
C GLY A 687 38.32 26.51 33.32
N THR A 688 39.60 26.37 33.67
CA THR A 688 40.61 25.78 32.78
C THR A 688 40.33 24.31 32.45
N ILE A 689 39.96 23.48 33.43
CA ILE A 689 39.62 22.07 33.19
C ILE A 689 38.42 21.96 32.24
N LEU A 690 37.39 22.76 32.47
CA LEU A 690 36.19 22.72 31.64
C LEU A 690 36.47 23.28 30.24
N ALA A 691 37.27 24.33 30.11
CA ALA A 691 37.66 24.91 28.82
C ALA A 691 38.46 23.94 27.95
N ASP A 692 39.20 22.99 28.55
CA ASP A 692 39.95 21.96 27.82
C ASP A 692 39.04 20.98 27.04
N HIS A 693 37.77 20.89 27.44
CA HIS A 693 36.76 20.05 26.78
C HIS A 693 36.07 20.76 25.60
N PHE A 694 36.44 22.01 25.32
CA PHE A 694 35.86 22.80 24.23
C PHE A 694 36.94 23.13 23.22
N VAL A 695 36.73 22.74 21.97
CA VAL A 695 37.54 23.16 20.83
C VAL A 695 36.76 24.21 20.04
N GLY A 696 37.43 25.31 19.68
CA GLY A 696 36.81 26.38 18.89
C GLY A 696 36.35 25.91 17.51
N GLY A 697 35.12 26.28 17.13
CA GLY A 697 34.48 25.88 15.88
C GLY A 697 33.86 24.48 15.94
N ALA A 698 32.74 24.30 15.24
CA ALA A 698 32.09 22.99 15.12
C ALA A 698 32.73 22.17 14.00
N ARG A 699 33.16 20.95 14.35
CA ARG A 699 33.79 20.00 13.43
C ARG A 699 33.07 18.66 13.51
N ILE A 700 32.62 18.17 12.35
CA ILE A 700 31.96 16.87 12.20
C ILE A 700 32.99 15.75 12.35
N LEU A 701 32.76 14.77 13.22
CA LEU A 701 33.71 13.72 13.56
C LEU A 701 33.25 12.34 13.02
N PRO A 702 34.17 11.51 12.49
CA PRO A 702 35.62 11.71 12.33
C PRO A 702 36.02 12.45 11.04
N ASN A 703 35.07 12.95 10.26
CA ASN A 703 35.30 13.30 8.86
C ASN A 703 36.00 14.66 8.66
N ALA A 704 35.72 15.65 9.50
CA ALA A 704 36.26 17.00 9.41
C ALA A 704 37.55 17.20 10.24
N VAL A 705 38.22 16.10 10.61
CA VAL A 705 39.51 16.11 11.29
C VAL A 705 40.47 15.13 10.64
N LYS A 706 41.77 15.38 10.70
CA LYS A 706 42.83 14.47 10.22
C LYS A 706 43.34 13.59 11.37
N ASP A 707 43.88 12.42 11.01
CA ASP A 707 44.62 11.62 11.98
C ASP A 707 45.89 12.37 12.40
N GLY A 708 46.18 12.39 13.70
CA GLY A 708 47.24 13.19 14.32
C GLY A 708 46.97 14.69 14.42
N GLU A 709 45.79 15.18 14.04
CA GLU A 709 45.49 16.62 14.08
C GLU A 709 45.49 17.15 15.52
N LYS A 710 46.23 18.24 15.75
CA LYS A 710 46.19 19.00 17.01
C LYS A 710 45.07 20.02 16.95
N LEU A 711 44.10 19.87 17.85
CA LEU A 711 42.97 20.78 18.00
C LEU A 711 43.18 21.66 19.24
N PRO A 712 43.38 22.98 19.09
CA PRO A 712 43.52 23.87 20.23
C PRO A 712 42.20 23.96 21.00
N THR A 713 42.28 23.76 22.32
CA THR A 713 41.13 23.87 23.21
C THR A 713 40.93 25.33 23.64
N LEU A 714 39.84 25.64 24.34
CA LEU A 714 39.63 26.97 24.92
C LEU A 714 40.53 27.22 26.13
N ALA A 715 41.19 26.18 26.67
CA ALA A 715 42.24 26.34 27.66
C ALA A 715 43.53 26.82 26.99
N LYS A 716 43.99 28.02 27.37
CA LYS A 716 45.13 28.69 26.71
C LYS A 716 46.39 27.82 26.77
N GLY A 717 46.91 27.45 25.60
CA GLY A 717 48.14 26.66 25.47
C GLY A 717 47.94 25.14 25.53
N HIS A 718 46.69 24.68 25.52
CA HIS A 718 46.35 23.25 25.53
C HIS A 718 45.73 22.82 24.20
N SER A 719 45.92 21.55 23.86
CA SER A 719 45.40 20.94 22.64
C SER A 719 45.07 19.46 22.86
N VAL A 720 44.04 19.00 22.16
CA VAL A 720 43.75 17.56 22.03
C VAL A 720 44.22 17.07 20.66
N ILE A 721 44.98 15.99 20.65
CA ILE A 721 45.45 15.30 19.44
C ILE A 721 44.40 14.25 19.08
N VAL A 722 43.88 14.32 17.86
CA VAL A 722 42.94 13.32 17.33
C VAL A 722 43.72 12.14 16.77
N LYS A 723 43.46 10.95 17.28
CA LYS A 723 43.93 9.68 16.71
C LYS A 723 42.74 8.89 16.17
N LYS A 724 42.75 8.58 14.88
CA LYS A 724 41.75 7.74 14.22
C LYS A 724 42.13 6.28 14.41
N VAL A 725 41.26 5.53 15.08
CA VAL A 725 41.44 4.08 15.25
C VAL A 725 40.71 3.37 14.12
N PHE A 726 41.48 2.69 13.27
CA PHE A 726 40.99 1.89 12.16
C PHE A 726 40.81 0.43 12.62
N GLU A 727 39.56 0.01 12.85
CA GLU A 727 39.23 -1.41 13.04
C GLU A 727 38.51 -1.90 11.77
N ALA A 728 39.13 -2.77 10.98
CA ALA A 728 38.46 -3.35 9.82
C ALA A 728 37.18 -4.10 10.27
N PRO A 729 36.01 -3.93 9.63
CA PRO A 729 35.77 -3.30 8.34
C PRO A 729 35.18 -1.87 8.41
N LYS A 730 35.32 -1.13 9.51
CA LYS A 730 34.75 0.24 9.67
C LYS A 730 35.75 1.22 10.29
N VAL A 731 35.95 2.39 9.66
CA VAL A 731 36.52 3.55 10.38
C VAL A 731 35.55 3.86 11.51
N GLY A 732 35.96 3.64 12.77
CA GLY A 732 34.96 3.50 13.83
C GLY A 732 35.07 4.48 14.98
N THR A 733 36.29 4.78 15.44
CA THR A 733 36.45 5.43 16.74
C THR A 733 37.60 6.41 16.76
N ILE A 734 37.40 7.56 17.40
CA ILE A 734 38.43 8.57 17.64
C ILE A 734 38.93 8.38 19.05
N GLU A 735 40.24 8.33 19.23
CA GLU A 735 40.91 8.55 20.49
C GLU A 735 41.39 9.99 20.55
N LEU A 736 41.10 10.68 21.65
CA LEU A 736 41.59 12.00 21.97
C LEU A 736 42.75 11.85 22.93
N ILE A 737 43.92 12.36 22.55
CA ILE A 737 45.14 12.34 23.36
C ILE A 737 45.40 13.77 23.79
N SER A 738 45.37 14.05 25.09
CA SER A 738 45.75 15.37 25.61
C SER A 738 47.26 15.59 25.42
N ASP A 739 47.66 16.83 25.14
CA ASP A 739 49.07 17.25 25.12
C ASP A 739 49.68 17.37 26.54
N LEU A 740 48.87 17.18 27.57
CA LEU A 740 49.33 17.03 28.96
C LEU A 740 50.04 15.69 29.16
N LYS A 741 51.33 15.76 29.51
CA LYS A 741 52.18 14.60 29.78
C LYS A 741 51.56 13.72 30.88
N GLY A 742 51.24 12.46 30.53
CA GLY A 742 50.68 11.46 31.46
C GLY A 742 49.16 11.31 31.41
N ALA A 743 48.45 12.05 30.57
CA ALA A 743 47.01 11.89 30.36
C ALA A 743 46.71 10.67 29.43
N PRO A 744 45.96 9.63 29.86
CA PRO A 744 45.50 8.55 28.99
C PRO A 744 44.56 8.99 27.86
N PRO A 745 44.49 8.24 26.75
CA PRO A 745 43.58 8.54 25.65
C PRO A 745 42.10 8.37 26.04
N ALA A 746 41.24 9.25 25.54
CA ALA A 746 39.78 9.17 25.67
C ALA A 746 39.12 8.77 24.35
N LYS A 747 38.29 7.73 24.34
CA LYS A 747 37.61 7.22 23.15
C LYS A 747 36.26 7.91 22.96
N VAL A 748 36.02 8.52 21.81
CA VAL A 748 34.71 9.09 21.48
C VAL A 748 33.72 7.96 21.15
N VAL A 749 32.64 7.87 21.93
CA VAL A 749 31.63 6.79 21.87
C VAL A 749 30.29 7.23 21.29
N LYS A 750 30.05 8.54 21.16
CA LYS A 750 28.91 9.07 20.39
C LYS A 750 29.33 10.38 19.73
N PHE A 751 29.12 10.47 18.43
CA PHE A 751 29.58 11.60 17.61
C PHE A 751 28.45 12.58 17.30
N ASP A 752 28.86 13.84 17.12
CA ASP A 752 28.14 14.89 16.41
C ASP A 752 26.73 15.17 16.91
N ILE A 753 26.45 15.16 18.21
CA ILE A 753 25.14 15.62 18.72
C ILE A 753 25.03 17.13 18.43
N ILE A 754 24.03 17.55 17.66
CA ILE A 754 23.89 18.96 17.28
C ILE A 754 23.35 19.73 18.47
N ALA A 755 23.99 20.86 18.78
CA ALA A 755 23.61 21.75 19.87
C ALA A 755 23.79 23.20 19.43
N GLY A 756 22.77 23.76 18.77
CA GLY A 756 22.88 25.05 18.10
C GLY A 756 23.93 25.00 16.99
N ALA A 757 24.89 25.93 17.02
CA ALA A 757 26.05 25.95 16.13
C ALA A 757 27.22 25.05 16.60
N SER A 758 27.04 24.26 17.67
CA SER A 758 28.05 23.35 18.21
C SER A 758 27.77 21.87 17.92
N LEU A 759 28.82 21.05 18.03
CA LEU A 759 28.76 19.59 17.98
C LEU A 759 29.28 18.99 19.29
N VAL A 760 28.40 18.28 19.99
CA VAL A 760 28.69 17.61 21.26
C VAL A 760 29.02 16.14 20.99
N ASN A 761 30.19 15.73 21.47
CA ASN A 761 30.77 14.41 21.29
C ASN A 761 30.96 13.78 22.67
N ARG A 762 30.42 12.59 22.88
CA ARG A 762 30.54 11.90 24.17
C ARG A 762 31.76 11.01 24.15
N GLU A 763 32.59 11.09 25.18
CA GLU A 763 33.80 10.29 25.32
C GLU A 763 33.74 9.33 26.51
N HIS A 764 34.45 8.21 26.35
CA HIS A 764 34.66 7.16 27.33
C HIS A 764 36.17 6.91 27.42
N ILE A 765 36.74 6.97 28.62
CA ILE A 765 38.17 6.70 28.79
C ILE A 765 38.42 5.20 28.62
N CYS A 766 39.35 4.84 27.73
CA CYS A 766 39.73 3.45 27.51
C CYS A 766 40.67 3.00 28.63
N THR A 767 40.25 2.00 29.40
CA THR A 767 41.04 1.24 30.39
C THR A 767 41.55 1.97 31.63
N CYS A 768 41.46 1.25 32.75
CA CYS A 768 41.85 1.57 34.11
C CYS A 768 43.13 2.42 34.24
N TYR A 769 43.00 3.73 34.41
CA TYR A 769 43.79 4.62 35.28
C TYR A 769 43.47 6.08 34.88
N PRO A 770 42.98 6.97 35.76
CA PRO A 770 42.02 8.00 35.30
C PRO A 770 42.54 9.46 35.28
N ILE A 771 42.18 10.23 34.22
CA ILE A 771 42.41 11.70 34.08
C ILE A 771 41.48 12.51 34.98
N LEU A 772 40.23 12.09 35.11
CA LEU A 772 39.28 12.72 36.03
C LEU A 772 39.42 12.26 37.50
N THR A 773 40.27 11.27 37.79
CA THR A 773 40.77 11.02 39.16
C THR A 773 42.22 11.41 39.33
N CYS A 774 42.73 12.35 38.54
CA CYS A 774 43.83 13.06 39.12
C CYS A 774 43.32 13.67 40.48
N ILE A 775 42.03 13.90 40.78
CA ILE A 775 41.60 13.91 42.21
C ILE A 775 41.82 12.53 42.88
N THR A 776 42.99 12.27 43.48
CA THR A 776 43.28 11.03 44.19
C THR A 776 42.78 11.13 45.63
N ALA A 777 42.09 10.08 46.10
CA ALA A 777 41.52 9.93 47.43
C ALA A 777 42.52 9.93 48.61
N SER A 778 43.81 10.15 48.38
CA SER A 778 44.81 10.22 49.46
C SER A 778 44.70 11.46 50.33
N ASN A 779 43.92 12.49 49.94
CA ASN A 779 43.62 13.65 50.79
C ASN A 779 42.20 13.63 51.41
N LEU A 780 41.38 12.61 51.16
CA LEU A 780 40.03 12.50 51.75
C LEU A 780 39.93 11.50 52.91
N GLN A 781 41.03 10.80 53.24
CA GLN A 781 41.12 9.94 54.42
C GLN A 781 41.69 10.66 55.67
N ASN A 782 42.07 11.94 55.58
CA ASN A 782 42.63 12.71 56.69
C ASN A 782 41.85 14.00 57.05
N LEU A 783 40.57 14.09 56.69
CA LEU A 783 39.67 15.11 57.25
C LEU A 783 38.46 14.36 57.82
N GLY A 784 38.54 14.08 59.12
CA GLY A 784 37.40 13.70 59.95
C GLY A 784 36.39 14.84 60.10
#